data_AF-A0AAV0ECA2-F1
#
_entry.id   AF-A0AAV0ECA2-F1
#
_cell.length_a   1.000
_cell.length_b   1.000
_cell.length_c   1.000
_cell.angle_alpha   90.00
_cell.angle_beta   90.00
_cell.angle_gamma   90.00
#
_symmetry.space_group_name_H-M   'P 1'
#
loop_
_entity.id
_entity.type
_entity.pdbx_description
1 polymer ?
#
loop_
_entity_poly.entity_id
_entity_poly.type
_entity_poly.pdbx_seq_one_letter_code
_entity_poly.pdbx_strand_id
1 'polypeptide(L)'
;METIQDLLNPANDNISIVEDQKTGDVSLPGATVADVRGKGNFMELLQLGEAHRYAANTKMNTESSRSHAILMVHIKRSVSVRETDISADFDDPSPLATNFKPPMLRKGKLLLVDLAGSERVLKSGSEGHMLEEAKSINLSLSALGKCINALAENSTHVPVRDSKLTRLLKDSFGGTSRTSLVVTIGPSPRHRAETASTILFGQRAMKVENMLKIKEEFDYRSLCKRLEEQVDKLIAENERQQNAFEDEVKRIRLEAQKHVSKAEQNCADELKEEKIRCQMEYMDSIKKLEEKMLNQQRHPANGVTDNGESHSGFNSEDVSELKKLLQNEIQTRKAAEEEISSLKNQIMKLKKQELPTGNSDTMCLQKLLEEEASEKKRLEDEVILLRSQLSQLNLEASQTRSYDDRSRNGNSLSGLDSLSALRHLQYKNGNNGERVAITNLHEHVGLNKIMSLLESEDASVQIHAVKVVANLAAEEANQEKIVEVGGLTSLLMLLRKSEDETIRRIAAGAIANLAMNEANQELIMAHSGISLLSMTAAEAEDPQTLRMVAGAIANLCGNDKLQTRLRTEGGIRALLGMVRCRHPDVLSQVARGIANFAKCESRASSQGIKLGRSLLIEDGALPWIVQNANNEASLIRRHVELALCHLAQHEVNAKDMISGGALWELYRISRDCTRDDIKSLARQTLASSPTFLSEMRRLHIDV
;
A
#
# COMPACT_ATOMS: atom_id res chain seq x y z
N MET A 1 17.44 21.10 -25.61
CA MET A 1 16.08 20.74 -25.14
C MET A 1 16.22 19.66 -24.09
N GLU A 2 15.39 19.66 -23.05
CA GLU A 2 15.42 18.62 -22.01
C GLU A 2 15.03 17.26 -22.60
N THR A 3 15.76 16.21 -22.22
CA THR A 3 15.50 14.81 -22.59
C THR A 3 15.20 13.98 -21.34
N ILE A 4 14.52 12.85 -21.50
CA ILE A 4 14.20 11.91 -20.42
C ILE A 4 14.79 10.56 -20.81
N GLN A 5 15.75 10.08 -20.03
CA GLN A 5 16.41 8.80 -20.25
C GLN A 5 15.97 7.79 -19.20
N ASP A 6 15.73 6.55 -19.63
CA ASP A 6 15.46 5.42 -18.73
C ASP A 6 16.77 4.85 -18.18
N LEU A 7 16.93 4.91 -16.86
CA LEU A 7 18.12 4.37 -16.18
C LEU A 7 18.08 2.85 -16.00
N LEU A 8 16.91 2.19 -16.13
CA LEU A 8 16.82 0.73 -16.10
C LEU A 8 17.08 0.12 -17.48
N ASN A 9 16.75 0.85 -18.54
CA ASN A 9 17.03 0.46 -19.92
C ASN A 9 17.49 1.67 -20.76
N PRO A 10 18.81 1.96 -20.82
CA PRO A 10 19.34 3.12 -21.51
C PRO A 10 19.05 3.21 -23.02
N ALA A 11 18.57 2.12 -23.65
CA ALA A 11 18.11 2.14 -25.04
C ALA A 11 16.83 2.97 -25.23
N ASN A 12 16.04 3.15 -24.17
CA ASN A 12 14.85 4.00 -24.16
C ASN A 12 15.26 5.45 -23.85
N ASP A 13 15.58 6.21 -24.90
CA ASP A 13 15.92 7.63 -24.80
C ASP A 13 14.74 8.54 -25.19
N ASN A 14 14.74 9.74 -24.61
CA ASN A 14 13.76 10.82 -24.81
C ASN A 14 12.29 10.39 -24.68
N ILE A 15 11.97 9.73 -23.57
CA ILE A 15 10.61 9.22 -23.29
C ILE A 15 9.59 10.36 -23.27
N SER A 16 8.42 10.10 -23.87
CA SER A 16 7.29 11.03 -23.88
C SER A 16 6.52 11.03 -22.56
N ILE A 17 6.09 12.22 -22.13
CA ILE A 17 5.23 12.39 -20.95
C ILE A 17 3.78 12.43 -21.41
N VAL A 18 2.96 11.53 -20.87
CA VAL A 18 1.51 11.50 -21.08
C VAL A 18 0.82 11.97 -19.80
N GLU A 19 -0.17 12.86 -19.95
CA GLU A 19 -0.97 13.39 -18.85
C GLU A 19 -2.43 13.01 -19.10
N ASP A 20 -3.04 12.27 -18.18
CA ASP A 20 -4.46 11.96 -18.22
C ASP A 20 -5.27 13.22 -17.86
N GLN A 21 -6.16 13.63 -18.75
CA GLN A 21 -6.98 14.84 -18.57
C GLN A 21 -8.07 14.70 -17.50
N LYS A 22 -8.53 13.47 -17.22
CA LYS A 22 -9.59 13.18 -16.24
C LYS A 22 -9.01 13.01 -14.85
N THR A 23 -7.95 12.22 -14.73
CA THR A 23 -7.34 11.92 -13.42
C THR A 23 -6.26 12.94 -13.02
N GLY A 24 -5.67 13.64 -14.00
CA GLY A 24 -4.52 14.51 -13.81
C GLY A 24 -3.19 13.74 -13.78
N ASP A 25 -3.23 12.42 -13.87
CA ASP A 25 -2.08 11.55 -13.63
C ASP A 25 -1.04 11.65 -14.74
N VAL A 26 0.22 11.72 -14.31
CA VAL A 26 1.37 11.75 -15.21
C VAL A 26 1.96 10.35 -15.34
N SER A 27 2.11 9.87 -16.57
CA SER A 27 2.66 8.56 -16.92
C SER A 27 3.76 8.64 -17.98
N LEU A 28 4.63 7.64 -17.96
CA LEU A 28 5.78 7.48 -18.86
C LEU A 28 5.68 6.10 -19.55
N PRO A 29 4.87 5.95 -20.60
CA PRO A 29 4.60 4.64 -21.20
C PRO A 29 5.84 3.98 -21.82
N GLY A 30 6.86 4.76 -22.20
CA GLY A 30 8.13 4.26 -22.72
C GLY A 30 9.18 3.91 -21.65
N ALA A 31 8.90 4.12 -20.37
CA ALA A 31 9.81 3.78 -19.28
C ALA A 31 9.68 2.31 -18.86
N THR A 32 10.79 1.67 -18.56
CA THR A 32 10.83 0.29 -18.07
C THR A 32 10.23 0.21 -16.66
N VAL A 33 9.30 -0.73 -16.46
CA VAL A 33 8.70 -1.02 -15.15
C VAL A 33 9.12 -2.43 -14.73
N ALA A 34 9.84 -2.53 -13.61
CA ALA A 34 10.30 -3.80 -13.06
C ALA A 34 9.51 -4.19 -11.79
N ASP A 35 9.08 -5.45 -11.71
CA ASP A 35 8.39 -6.00 -10.54
C ASP A 35 9.37 -6.32 -9.40
N VAL A 36 9.14 -5.73 -8.23
CA VAL A 36 9.99 -5.88 -7.04
C VAL A 36 9.31 -6.79 -6.03
N ARG A 37 9.95 -7.91 -5.68
CA ARG A 37 9.42 -8.90 -4.71
C ARG A 37 10.06 -8.83 -3.31
N GLY A 38 11.08 -8.01 -3.13
CA GLY A 38 11.78 -7.88 -1.85
C GLY A 38 12.93 -6.86 -1.89
N LYS A 39 13.54 -6.61 -0.73
CA LYS A 39 14.59 -5.60 -0.56
C LYS A 39 15.83 -5.83 -1.43
N GLY A 40 16.29 -7.08 -1.57
CA GLY A 40 17.49 -7.40 -2.36
C GLY A 40 17.35 -6.96 -3.83
N ASN A 41 16.29 -7.43 -4.49
CA ASN A 41 15.95 -7.04 -5.87
C ASN A 41 15.80 -5.52 -6.03
N PHE A 42 15.15 -4.85 -5.06
CA PHE A 42 15.05 -3.38 -5.09
C PHE A 42 16.43 -2.70 -5.09
N MET A 43 17.34 -3.13 -4.20
CA MET A 43 18.68 -2.56 -4.11
C MET A 43 19.51 -2.85 -5.36
N GLU A 44 19.37 -4.03 -5.97
CA GLU A 44 20.03 -4.38 -7.23
C GLU A 44 19.58 -3.47 -8.38
N LEU A 45 18.27 -3.25 -8.53
CA LEU A 45 17.72 -2.33 -9.54
C LEU A 45 18.15 -0.88 -9.30
N LEU A 46 18.22 -0.45 -8.03
CA LEU A 46 18.71 0.87 -7.67
C LEU A 46 20.19 1.05 -8.07
N GLN A 47 21.03 0.07 -7.74
CA GLN A 47 22.45 0.07 -8.12
C GLN A 47 22.64 0.05 -9.65
N LEU A 48 21.80 -0.71 -10.37
CA LEU A 48 21.80 -0.72 -11.83
C LEU A 48 21.50 0.66 -12.41
N GLY A 49 20.45 1.33 -11.87
CA GLY A 49 20.09 2.69 -12.28
C GLY A 49 21.18 3.71 -11.98
N GLU A 50 21.84 3.62 -10.82
CA GLU A 50 22.99 4.47 -10.46
C GLU A 50 24.19 4.24 -11.38
N ALA A 51 24.50 2.98 -11.73
CA ALA A 51 25.58 2.66 -12.65
C ALA A 51 25.34 3.24 -14.05
N HIS A 52 24.09 3.21 -14.54
CA HIS A 52 23.74 3.83 -15.82
C HIS A 52 23.72 5.36 -15.76
N ARG A 53 23.42 5.96 -14.59
CA ARG A 53 23.54 7.41 -14.36
C ARG A 53 25.00 7.87 -14.49
N TYR A 54 25.99 7.02 -14.21
CA TYR A 54 27.42 7.33 -14.19
C TYR A 54 28.06 7.52 -15.58
N ALA A 55 27.41 7.11 -16.68
CA ALA A 55 28.03 7.08 -18.01
C ALA A 55 28.30 8.46 -18.68
N ALA A 56 28.03 9.60 -18.02
CA ALA A 56 28.15 10.96 -18.58
C ALA A 56 29.29 11.81 -17.99
N ASN A 57 30.48 11.24 -17.75
CA ASN A 57 31.62 11.98 -17.20
C ASN A 57 32.30 12.90 -18.25
N THR A 58 32.32 14.22 -17.99
CA THR A 58 33.33 15.16 -18.52
C THR A 58 34.13 15.82 -17.39
N LYS A 59 35.44 15.92 -17.61
CA LYS A 59 36.49 16.43 -16.71
C LYS A 59 36.22 17.87 -16.20
N MET A 60 35.38 18.06 -15.17
CA MET A 60 35.59 19.18 -14.22
C MET A 60 34.70 19.22 -12.96
N ASN A 61 33.72 18.34 -12.74
CA ASN A 61 33.03 18.26 -11.44
C ASN A 61 32.78 16.80 -11.06
N THR A 62 33.19 16.43 -9.85
CA THR A 62 32.88 15.16 -9.19
C THR A 62 31.36 15.03 -8.97
N GLU A 63 30.84 13.87 -9.40
CA GLU A 63 29.59 13.18 -9.03
C GLU A 63 28.32 14.02 -8.77
N SER A 64 27.23 13.63 -9.43
CA SER A 64 25.81 13.97 -9.18
C SER A 64 25.23 15.33 -9.60
N SER A 65 26.01 16.40 -9.79
CA SER A 65 25.44 17.77 -9.90
C SER A 65 24.83 18.19 -11.25
N ARG A 66 24.84 17.33 -12.28
CA ARG A 66 24.55 17.73 -13.68
C ARG A 66 23.27 17.16 -14.30
N SER A 67 22.52 16.33 -13.58
CA SER A 67 21.23 15.82 -14.07
C SER A 67 20.27 15.58 -12.91
N HIS A 68 18.98 15.86 -13.15
CA HIS A 68 17.91 15.48 -12.23
C HIS A 68 17.66 13.98 -12.34
N ALA A 69 17.51 13.30 -11.21
CA ALA A 69 17.13 11.89 -11.17
C ALA A 69 15.79 11.72 -10.47
N ILE A 70 14.92 10.89 -11.03
CA ILE A 70 13.60 10.58 -10.48
C ILE A 70 13.48 9.07 -10.38
N LEU A 71 13.36 8.57 -9.16
CA LEU A 71 12.98 7.19 -8.88
C LEU A 71 11.47 7.12 -8.63
N MET A 72 10.77 6.34 -9.44
CA MET A 72 9.32 6.16 -9.35
C MET A 72 9.01 4.74 -8.86
N VAL A 73 8.36 4.64 -7.70
CA VAL A 73 7.95 3.37 -7.10
C VAL A 73 6.42 3.30 -7.06
N HIS A 74 5.86 2.31 -7.74
CA HIS A 74 4.43 2.05 -7.73
C HIS A 74 4.09 0.97 -6.70
N ILE A 75 3.19 1.27 -5.78
CA ILE A 75 2.68 0.34 -4.77
C ILE A 75 1.23 0.04 -5.09
N LYS A 76 0.88 -1.25 -5.15
CA LYS A 76 -0.49 -1.70 -5.37
C LYS A 76 -0.90 -2.59 -4.20
N ARG A 77 -2.06 -2.32 -3.60
CA ARG A 77 -2.61 -3.12 -2.51
C ARG A 77 -4.06 -3.48 -2.83
N SER A 78 -4.38 -4.77 -2.78
CA SER A 78 -5.78 -5.21 -2.79
C SER A 78 -6.43 -4.88 -1.45
N VAL A 79 -7.61 -4.27 -1.49
CA VAL A 79 -8.43 -3.88 -0.36
C VAL A 79 -9.72 -4.70 -0.44
N SER A 80 -10.02 -5.46 0.62
CA SER A 80 -11.30 -6.13 0.76
C SER A 80 -12.37 -5.08 1.04
N VAL A 81 -13.38 -4.99 0.18
CA VAL A 81 -14.55 -4.14 0.40
C VAL A 81 -15.26 -4.64 1.66
N ARG A 82 -15.37 -3.79 2.70
CA ARG A 82 -16.25 -4.07 3.85
C ARG A 82 -17.67 -3.76 3.41
N GLU A 83 -18.61 -4.66 3.70
CA GLU A 83 -20.01 -4.58 3.26
C GLU A 83 -20.79 -3.37 3.80
N THR A 84 -20.20 -2.54 4.67
CA THR A 84 -20.92 -1.49 5.41
C THR A 84 -20.92 -0.09 4.78
N ASP A 85 -20.13 0.20 3.74
CA ASP A 85 -19.95 1.59 3.26
C ASP A 85 -20.66 1.91 1.94
N ILE A 86 -21.56 1.04 1.45
CA ILE A 86 -22.39 1.33 0.27
C ILE A 86 -23.85 1.04 0.60
N SER A 87 -24.49 1.98 1.29
CA SER A 87 -25.95 2.08 1.32
C SER A 87 -26.42 3.14 0.34
N ALA A 88 -27.46 2.76 -0.42
CA ALA A 88 -28.36 3.55 -1.25
C ALA A 88 -28.04 3.60 -2.76
N ASP A 89 -29.08 3.26 -3.51
CA ASP A 89 -29.27 3.35 -4.96
C ASP A 89 -28.79 2.16 -5.80
N PHE A 90 -29.31 0.96 -5.51
CA PHE A 90 -29.84 0.03 -6.54
C PHE A 90 -30.70 -1.02 -5.82
N ASP A 91 -32.02 -0.84 -5.90
CA ASP A 91 -33.03 -1.79 -5.44
C ASP A 91 -33.03 -3.03 -6.36
N ASP A 92 -32.23 -4.04 -6.05
CA ASP A 92 -32.56 -5.44 -6.39
C ASP A 92 -31.81 -6.43 -5.47
N PRO A 93 -32.47 -7.04 -4.47
CA PRO A 93 -31.86 -7.99 -3.57
C PRO A 93 -31.86 -9.39 -4.21
N SER A 94 -31.00 -9.61 -5.21
CA SER A 94 -30.67 -10.97 -5.63
C SER A 94 -29.46 -11.50 -4.82
N PRO A 95 -29.55 -12.69 -4.19
CA PRO A 95 -28.44 -13.27 -3.42
C PRO A 95 -27.22 -13.68 -4.27
N LEU A 96 -27.27 -13.52 -5.60
CA LEU A 96 -26.18 -13.85 -6.53
C LEU A 96 -25.22 -12.67 -6.79
N ALA A 97 -25.63 -11.42 -6.53
CA ALA A 97 -24.84 -10.23 -6.87
C ALA A 97 -23.66 -9.95 -5.90
N THR A 98 -23.61 -10.64 -4.76
CA THR A 98 -22.61 -10.39 -3.71
C THR A 98 -21.24 -11.04 -4.00
N ASN A 99 -21.18 -12.11 -4.80
CA ASN A 99 -19.96 -12.88 -5.04
C ASN A 99 -19.06 -12.36 -6.18
N PHE A 100 -19.52 -11.39 -6.97
CA PHE A 100 -18.83 -10.95 -8.20
C PHE A 100 -18.27 -9.53 -8.16
N LYS A 101 -18.24 -8.87 -6.99
CA LYS A 101 -17.61 -7.53 -6.90
C LYS A 101 -16.09 -7.64 -7.14
N PRO A 102 -15.53 -6.91 -8.13
CA PRO A 102 -14.09 -6.93 -8.37
C PRO A 102 -13.33 -6.45 -7.12
N PRO A 103 -12.19 -7.07 -6.78
CA PRO A 103 -11.39 -6.62 -5.66
C PRO A 103 -10.94 -5.18 -5.92
N MET A 104 -11.10 -4.32 -4.90
CA MET A 104 -10.70 -2.93 -4.99
C MET A 104 -9.18 -2.85 -4.85
N LEU A 105 -8.51 -2.16 -5.77
CA LEU A 105 -7.07 -2.00 -5.80
C LEU A 105 -6.73 -0.56 -5.43
N ARG A 106 -6.07 -0.38 -4.29
CA ARG A 106 -5.51 0.90 -3.89
C ARG A 106 -4.12 1.06 -4.52
N LYS A 107 -3.93 2.14 -5.26
CA LYS A 107 -2.66 2.49 -5.91
C LYS A 107 -1.97 3.62 -5.16
N GLY A 108 -0.67 3.46 -4.93
CA GLY A 108 0.23 4.48 -4.42
C GLY A 108 1.38 4.71 -5.40
N LYS A 109 1.84 5.95 -5.50
CA LYS A 109 3.02 6.34 -6.28
C LYS A 109 3.96 7.11 -5.35
N LEU A 110 5.13 6.56 -5.09
CA LEU A 110 6.22 7.24 -4.39
C LEU A 110 7.20 7.79 -5.44
N LEU A 111 7.49 9.08 -5.36
CA LEU A 111 8.48 9.76 -6.17
C LEU A 111 9.62 10.22 -5.27
N LEU A 112 10.82 9.74 -5.54
CA LEU A 112 12.06 10.24 -4.93
C LEU A 112 12.83 11.00 -6.00
N VAL A 113 13.09 12.28 -5.73
CA VAL A 113 13.61 13.21 -6.73
C VAL A 113 14.90 13.81 -6.19
N ASP A 114 15.97 13.62 -6.93
CA ASP A 114 17.26 14.25 -6.72
C ASP A 114 17.42 15.35 -7.76
N LEU A 115 17.34 16.61 -7.32
CA LEU A 115 17.45 17.77 -8.19
C LEU A 115 18.92 18.21 -8.28
N ALA A 116 19.36 18.50 -9.50
CA ALA A 116 20.65 19.12 -9.76
C ALA A 116 20.78 20.49 -9.06
N GLY A 117 22.02 20.94 -8.91
CA GLY A 117 22.36 22.18 -8.22
C GLY A 117 21.68 23.42 -8.83
N SER A 118 21.27 24.36 -7.97
CA SER A 118 20.61 25.62 -8.37
C SER A 118 21.59 26.79 -8.57
N GLU A 119 22.90 26.52 -8.62
CA GLU A 119 23.93 27.53 -8.75
C GLU A 119 23.94 28.21 -10.13
N ARG A 120 24.27 29.51 -10.11
CA ARG A 120 24.34 30.31 -11.33
C ARG A 120 25.54 29.94 -12.18
N VAL A 121 25.27 29.78 -13.48
CA VAL A 121 26.23 29.50 -14.56
C VAL A 121 27.45 30.44 -14.56
N LEU A 122 27.30 31.71 -14.16
CA LEU A 122 28.41 32.67 -14.09
C LEU A 122 29.47 32.35 -13.01
N LYS A 123 29.11 31.53 -12.01
CA LYS A 123 30.04 31.07 -10.96
C LYS A 123 30.63 29.69 -11.25
N SER A 124 30.06 28.95 -12.20
CA SER A 124 30.46 27.57 -12.51
C SER A 124 31.61 27.48 -13.52
N GLY A 125 32.03 28.59 -14.12
CA GLY A 125 33.18 28.65 -15.05
C GLY A 125 33.01 27.78 -16.30
N SER A 126 31.77 27.48 -16.70
CA SER A 126 31.47 26.50 -17.74
C SER A 126 31.56 27.11 -19.14
N GLU A 127 32.37 26.53 -20.03
CA GLU A 127 32.56 26.97 -21.42
C GLU A 127 32.06 25.91 -22.42
N GLY A 128 31.71 26.34 -23.64
CA GLY A 128 31.29 25.44 -24.72
C GLY A 128 30.01 24.64 -24.43
N HIS A 129 29.98 23.35 -24.76
CA HIS A 129 28.81 22.47 -24.55
C HIS A 129 28.37 22.35 -23.08
N MET A 130 29.30 22.51 -22.13
CA MET A 130 28.97 22.52 -20.69
C MET A 130 28.11 23.72 -20.29
N LEU A 131 28.19 24.82 -21.04
CA LEU A 131 27.37 26.01 -20.83
C LEU A 131 25.92 25.78 -21.24
N GLU A 132 25.68 25.06 -22.34
CA GLU A 132 24.33 24.74 -22.83
C GLU A 132 23.61 23.74 -21.93
N GLU A 133 24.35 22.79 -21.37
CA GLU A 133 23.88 21.85 -20.35
C GLU A 133 23.50 22.60 -19.05
N ALA A 134 24.41 23.42 -18.52
CA ALA A 134 24.16 24.22 -17.32
C ALA A 134 22.98 25.20 -17.48
N LYS A 135 22.77 25.73 -18.70
CA LYS A 135 21.58 26.53 -19.04
C LYS A 135 20.30 25.69 -19.01
N SER A 136 20.33 24.46 -19.52
CA SER A 136 19.17 23.57 -19.55
C SER A 136 18.76 23.13 -18.14
N ILE A 137 19.73 22.82 -17.28
CA ILE A 137 19.48 22.52 -15.86
C ILE A 137 18.82 23.72 -15.17
N ASN A 138 19.39 24.91 -15.32
CA ASN A 138 18.85 26.11 -14.69
C ASN A 138 17.47 26.51 -15.25
N LEU A 139 17.19 26.21 -16.53
CA LEU A 139 15.88 26.43 -17.12
C LEU A 139 14.79 25.61 -16.41
N SER A 140 15.07 24.31 -16.19
CA SER A 140 14.15 23.39 -15.50
C SER A 140 13.83 23.83 -14.07
N LEU A 141 14.85 24.24 -13.31
CA LEU A 141 14.71 24.73 -11.93
C LEU A 141 14.02 26.10 -11.88
N SER A 142 14.28 26.97 -12.85
CA SER A 142 13.60 28.25 -12.98
C SER A 142 12.12 28.07 -13.30
N ALA A 143 11.78 27.14 -14.19
CA ALA A 143 10.39 26.77 -14.49
C ALA A 143 9.68 26.21 -13.26
N LEU A 144 10.36 25.35 -12.49
CA LEU A 144 9.85 24.86 -11.21
C LEU A 144 9.61 26.02 -10.22
N GLY A 145 10.56 26.95 -10.11
CA GLY A 145 10.42 28.17 -9.31
C GLY A 145 9.19 29.00 -9.68
N LYS A 146 8.92 29.18 -10.98
CA LYS A 146 7.71 29.86 -11.48
C LYS A 146 6.44 29.11 -11.12
N CYS A 147 6.41 27.79 -11.28
CA CYS A 147 5.25 26.97 -10.92
C CYS A 147 4.93 27.07 -9.43
N ILE A 148 5.94 26.95 -8.57
CA ILE A 148 5.79 27.10 -7.12
C ILE A 148 5.29 28.50 -6.76
N ASN A 149 5.81 29.55 -7.39
CA ASN A 149 5.35 30.92 -7.11
C ASN A 149 3.87 31.10 -7.50
N ALA A 150 3.50 30.65 -8.70
CA ALA A 150 2.12 30.71 -9.18
C ALA A 150 1.15 29.94 -8.26
N LEU A 151 1.56 28.75 -7.81
CA LEU A 151 0.79 27.94 -6.86
C LEU A 151 0.67 28.60 -5.48
N ALA A 152 1.78 29.14 -4.95
CA ALA A 152 1.80 29.83 -3.66
C ALA A 152 0.95 31.12 -3.64
N GLU A 153 0.75 31.74 -4.80
CA GLU A 153 -0.11 32.92 -4.98
C GLU A 153 -1.54 32.57 -5.40
N ASN A 154 -1.90 31.27 -5.47
CA ASN A 154 -3.20 30.79 -5.96
C ASN A 154 -3.57 31.34 -7.35
N SER A 155 -2.58 31.46 -8.23
CA SER A 155 -2.77 31.90 -9.61
C SER A 155 -3.65 30.93 -10.39
N THR A 156 -4.49 31.47 -11.28
CA THR A 156 -5.41 30.66 -12.13
C THR A 156 -4.68 29.82 -13.17
N HIS A 157 -3.49 30.27 -13.62
CA HIS A 157 -2.67 29.57 -14.58
C HIS A 157 -1.29 29.27 -13.99
N VAL A 158 -0.93 27.99 -13.95
CA VAL A 158 0.39 27.51 -13.51
C VAL A 158 1.16 26.99 -14.73
N PRO A 159 2.35 27.52 -15.05
CA PRO A 159 3.09 27.20 -16.28
C PRO A 159 3.83 25.85 -16.19
N VAL A 160 3.12 24.78 -15.84
CA VAL A 160 3.69 23.44 -15.62
C VAL A 160 4.33 22.86 -16.89
N ARG A 161 3.94 23.35 -18.07
CA ARG A 161 4.45 22.89 -19.38
C ARG A 161 5.80 23.49 -19.79
N ASP A 162 6.32 24.48 -19.06
CA ASP A 162 7.57 25.17 -19.39
C ASP A 162 8.81 24.25 -19.30
N SER A 163 8.72 23.14 -18.58
CA SER A 163 9.77 22.12 -18.47
C SER A 163 9.18 20.71 -18.38
N LYS A 164 9.90 19.71 -18.89
CA LYS A 164 9.57 18.29 -18.69
C LYS A 164 9.60 17.91 -17.21
N LEU A 165 10.51 18.50 -16.42
CA LEU A 165 10.59 18.27 -14.98
C LEU A 165 9.31 18.72 -14.27
N THR A 166 8.83 19.94 -14.58
CA THR A 166 7.59 20.46 -13.97
C THR A 166 6.38 19.63 -14.37
N ARG A 167 6.32 19.13 -15.60
CA ARG A 167 5.28 18.19 -16.03
C ARG A 167 5.32 16.88 -15.26
N LEU A 168 6.50 16.30 -15.03
CA LEU A 168 6.65 15.09 -14.21
C LEU A 168 6.24 15.30 -12.75
N LEU A 169 6.53 16.49 -12.21
CA LEU A 169 6.25 16.86 -10.82
C LEU A 169 4.89 17.51 -10.61
N LYS A 170 4.03 17.56 -11.64
CA LYS A 170 2.68 18.15 -11.57
C LYS A 170 1.85 17.56 -10.43
N ASP A 171 1.92 16.25 -10.23
CA ASP A 171 1.22 15.58 -9.11
C ASP A 171 1.81 15.95 -7.74
N SER A 172 3.06 16.39 -7.70
CA SER A 172 3.80 16.71 -6.48
C SER A 172 3.54 18.13 -5.97
N PHE A 173 3.23 19.09 -6.85
CA PHE A 173 2.98 20.48 -6.46
C PHE A 173 1.67 20.97 -7.08
N GLY A 174 0.67 21.24 -6.25
CA GLY A 174 -0.71 21.54 -6.66
C GLY A 174 -1.54 20.31 -7.07
N GLY A 175 -1.02 19.10 -6.82
CA GLY A 175 -1.61 17.83 -7.24
C GLY A 175 -2.18 17.00 -6.09
N THR A 176 -2.12 15.67 -6.23
CA THR A 176 -2.71 14.71 -5.27
C THR A 176 -1.69 14.05 -4.34
N SER A 177 -0.40 14.39 -4.45
CA SER A 177 0.67 13.78 -3.66
C SER A 177 0.86 14.45 -2.30
N ARG A 178 1.30 13.67 -1.31
CA ARG A 178 1.91 14.23 -0.09
C ARG A 178 3.37 14.51 -0.38
N THR A 179 3.74 15.79 -0.42
CA THR A 179 5.07 16.21 -0.85
C THR A 179 5.90 16.71 0.31
N SER A 180 7.16 16.28 0.36
CA SER A 180 8.17 16.79 1.28
C SER A 180 9.35 17.26 0.46
N LEU A 181 9.86 18.44 0.77
CA LEU A 181 10.94 19.09 0.05
C LEU A 181 12.10 19.32 1.02
N VAL A 182 13.28 18.79 0.68
CA VAL A 182 14.51 19.06 1.41
C VAL A 182 15.29 20.13 0.66
N VAL A 183 15.65 21.19 1.38
CA VAL A 183 16.32 22.35 0.81
C VAL A 183 17.73 22.44 1.38
N THR A 184 18.75 22.29 0.53
CA THR A 184 20.16 22.29 0.93
C THR A 184 20.80 23.67 0.73
N ILE A 185 21.47 24.20 1.76
CA ILE A 185 22.10 25.52 1.73
C ILE A 185 23.62 25.44 1.86
N GLY A 186 24.33 26.43 1.30
CA GLY A 186 25.77 26.56 1.44
C GLY A 186 26.13 27.37 2.69
N PRO A 187 26.89 26.84 3.67
CA PRO A 187 27.20 27.55 4.91
C PRO A 187 28.21 28.70 4.74
N SER A 188 28.90 28.77 3.59
CA SER A 188 29.92 29.79 3.31
C SER A 188 29.31 31.15 2.98
N PRO A 189 29.88 32.27 3.45
CA PRO A 189 29.49 33.62 3.04
C PRO A 189 29.52 33.84 1.52
N ARG A 190 30.36 33.10 0.79
CA ARG A 190 30.45 33.14 -0.68
C ARG A 190 29.14 32.69 -1.36
N HIS A 191 28.33 31.90 -0.67
CA HIS A 191 27.05 31.38 -1.14
C HIS A 191 25.85 32.15 -0.59
N ARG A 192 26.04 33.31 0.05
CA ARG A 192 24.95 34.10 0.68
C ARG A 192 23.76 34.33 -0.26
N ALA A 193 24.02 34.76 -1.49
CA ALA A 193 22.97 35.07 -2.47
C ALA A 193 22.18 33.82 -2.91
N GLU A 194 22.87 32.70 -3.12
CA GLU A 194 22.22 31.43 -3.49
C GLU A 194 21.43 30.88 -2.28
N THR A 195 22.03 30.88 -1.10
CA THR A 195 21.40 30.44 0.16
C THR A 195 20.12 31.23 0.44
N ALA A 196 20.14 32.55 0.30
CA ALA A 196 18.94 33.37 0.46
C ALA A 196 17.87 33.00 -0.58
N SER A 197 18.25 32.80 -1.85
CA SER A 197 17.33 32.44 -2.92
C SER A 197 16.68 31.07 -2.68
N THR A 198 17.47 30.11 -2.23
CA THR A 198 17.08 28.74 -1.89
C THR A 198 16.13 28.70 -0.68
N ILE A 199 16.40 29.47 0.37
CA ILE A 199 15.49 29.61 1.52
C ILE A 199 14.16 30.24 1.11
N LEU A 200 14.20 31.32 0.31
CA LEU A 200 12.98 31.97 -0.19
C LEU A 200 12.15 31.04 -1.08
N PHE A 201 12.80 30.20 -1.88
CA PHE A 201 12.12 29.14 -2.64
C PHE A 201 11.41 28.15 -1.70
N GLY A 202 12.09 27.66 -0.66
CA GLY A 202 11.50 26.78 0.35
C GLY A 202 10.30 27.43 1.05
N GLN A 203 10.41 28.71 1.43
CA GLN A 203 9.31 29.46 2.05
C GLN A 203 8.09 29.58 1.13
N ARG A 204 8.28 29.77 -0.19
CA ARG A 204 7.16 29.76 -1.15
C ARG A 204 6.58 28.37 -1.33
N ALA A 205 7.41 27.34 -1.44
CA ALA A 205 6.96 25.95 -1.57
C ALA A 205 6.10 25.51 -0.38
N MET A 206 6.38 26.01 0.83
CA MET A 206 5.59 25.75 2.04
C MET A 206 4.13 26.23 1.96
N LYS A 207 3.84 27.21 1.10
CA LYS A 207 2.49 27.75 0.89
C LYS A 207 1.68 26.97 -0.15
N VAL A 208 2.30 26.03 -0.85
CA VAL A 208 1.62 25.24 -1.90
C VAL A 208 0.76 24.19 -1.23
N GLU A 209 -0.55 24.25 -1.51
CA GLU A 209 -1.52 23.28 -1.01
C GLU A 209 -1.76 22.17 -2.05
N ASN A 210 -1.72 20.91 -1.59
CA ASN A 210 -2.04 19.74 -2.41
C ASN A 210 -3.38 19.14 -1.96
N MET A 211 -4.18 18.67 -2.92
CA MET A 211 -5.48 18.05 -2.67
C MET A 211 -5.34 16.53 -2.72
N LEU A 212 -5.07 15.93 -1.56
CA LEU A 212 -4.88 14.48 -1.44
C LEU A 212 -6.13 13.71 -1.88
N LYS A 213 -5.95 12.76 -2.81
CA LYS A 213 -7.01 11.85 -3.27
C LYS A 213 -6.54 10.41 -3.15
N ILE A 214 -7.33 9.58 -2.47
CA ILE A 214 -7.09 8.13 -2.41
C ILE A 214 -7.44 7.55 -3.78
N LYS A 215 -6.47 6.87 -4.40
CA LYS A 215 -6.64 6.24 -5.71
C LYS A 215 -7.05 4.79 -5.54
N GLU A 216 -8.33 4.53 -5.74
CA GLU A 216 -8.93 3.20 -5.71
C GLU A 216 -9.57 2.91 -7.07
N GLU A 217 -9.22 1.77 -7.63
CA GLU A 217 -9.77 1.29 -8.90
C GLU A 217 -10.14 -0.18 -8.77
N PHE A 218 -11.14 -0.63 -9.51
CA PHE A 218 -11.50 -2.04 -9.56
C PHE A 218 -10.48 -2.83 -10.39
N ASP A 219 -9.95 -3.92 -9.83
CA ASP A 219 -9.05 -4.82 -10.56
C ASP A 219 -9.85 -5.85 -11.36
N TYR A 220 -10.39 -5.38 -12.48
CA TYR A 220 -11.10 -6.23 -13.44
C TYR A 220 -10.22 -7.36 -13.97
N ARG A 221 -8.90 -7.18 -14.04
CA ARG A 221 -7.99 -8.22 -14.56
C ARG A 221 -7.93 -9.43 -13.63
N SER A 222 -7.78 -9.20 -12.32
CA SER A 222 -7.80 -10.28 -11.34
C SER A 222 -9.18 -10.92 -11.22
N LEU A 223 -10.25 -10.14 -11.39
CA LEU A 223 -11.62 -10.68 -11.45
C LEU A 223 -11.81 -11.58 -12.67
N CYS A 224 -11.45 -11.13 -13.88
CA CYS A 224 -11.56 -11.92 -15.10
C CYS A 224 -10.78 -13.24 -14.97
N LYS A 225 -9.55 -13.20 -14.46
CA LYS A 225 -8.77 -14.42 -14.25
C LYS A 225 -9.45 -15.39 -13.27
N ARG A 226 -10.02 -14.88 -12.17
CA ARG A 226 -10.77 -15.71 -11.21
C ARG A 226 -12.02 -16.32 -11.83
N LEU A 227 -12.73 -15.55 -12.67
CA LEU A 227 -13.90 -16.01 -13.41
C LEU A 227 -13.53 -17.09 -14.41
N GLU A 228 -12.46 -16.90 -15.18
CA GLU A 228 -11.91 -17.92 -16.09
C GLU A 228 -11.59 -19.23 -15.32
N GLU A 229 -10.88 -19.14 -14.20
CA GLU A 229 -10.59 -20.31 -13.35
C GLU A 229 -11.86 -20.99 -12.78
N GLN A 230 -12.94 -20.24 -12.51
CA GLN A 230 -14.22 -20.81 -12.08
C GLN A 230 -14.97 -21.49 -13.22
N VAL A 231 -14.97 -20.89 -14.41
CA VAL A 231 -15.56 -21.47 -15.62
C VAL A 231 -14.86 -22.79 -15.97
N ASP A 232 -13.53 -22.83 -15.94
CA ASP A 232 -12.77 -24.06 -16.22
C ASP A 232 -13.10 -25.18 -15.22
N LYS A 233 -13.26 -24.85 -13.94
CA LYS A 233 -13.68 -25.83 -12.91
C LYS A 233 -15.09 -26.38 -13.16
N LEU A 234 -16.04 -25.50 -13.51
CA LEU A 234 -17.41 -25.91 -13.80
C LEU A 234 -17.49 -26.77 -15.06
N ILE A 235 -16.72 -26.43 -16.10
CA ILE A 235 -16.61 -27.25 -17.31
C ILE A 235 -16.07 -28.64 -16.96
N ALA A 236 -14.97 -28.72 -16.21
CA ALA A 236 -14.38 -29.99 -15.81
C ALA A 236 -15.33 -30.85 -14.96
N GLU A 237 -16.12 -30.23 -14.06
CA GLU A 237 -17.10 -30.95 -13.26
C GLU A 237 -18.29 -31.44 -14.09
N ASN A 238 -18.76 -30.63 -15.04
CA ASN A 238 -19.83 -31.02 -15.95
C ASN A 238 -19.38 -32.17 -16.87
N GLU A 239 -18.15 -32.13 -17.40
CA GLU A 239 -17.56 -33.24 -18.16
C GLU A 239 -17.47 -34.53 -17.33
N ARG A 240 -17.12 -34.44 -16.03
CA ARG A 240 -17.11 -35.61 -15.14
C ARG A 240 -18.51 -36.19 -14.95
N GLN A 241 -19.51 -35.34 -14.71
CA GLN A 241 -20.90 -35.78 -14.54
C GLN A 241 -21.45 -36.39 -15.82
N GLN A 242 -21.17 -35.79 -16.98
CA GLN A 242 -21.55 -36.29 -18.30
C GLN A 242 -20.94 -37.68 -18.57
N ASN A 243 -19.65 -37.87 -18.25
CA ASN A 243 -18.99 -39.18 -18.39
C ASN A 243 -19.57 -40.23 -17.43
N ALA A 244 -19.81 -39.87 -16.16
CA ALA A 244 -20.44 -40.77 -15.20
C ALA A 244 -21.85 -41.19 -15.64
N PHE A 245 -22.63 -40.26 -16.21
CA PHE A 245 -23.94 -40.54 -16.77
C PHE A 245 -23.86 -41.45 -18.00
N GLU A 246 -22.92 -41.20 -18.92
CA GLU A 246 -22.72 -42.09 -20.07
C GLU A 246 -22.36 -43.51 -19.67
N ASP A 247 -21.54 -43.68 -18.62
CA ASP A 247 -21.18 -45.00 -18.11
C ASP A 247 -22.36 -45.70 -17.42
N GLU A 248 -23.23 -44.95 -16.73
CA GLU A 248 -24.49 -45.49 -16.19
C GLU A 248 -25.44 -45.94 -17.31
N VAL A 249 -25.60 -45.13 -18.35
CA VAL A 249 -26.44 -45.47 -19.52
C VAL A 249 -25.91 -46.70 -20.24
N LYS A 250 -24.58 -46.84 -20.41
CA LYS A 250 -23.96 -48.06 -20.98
C LYS A 250 -24.26 -49.29 -20.13
N ARG A 251 -24.18 -49.17 -18.80
CA ARG A 251 -24.49 -50.26 -17.87
C ARG A 251 -25.94 -50.71 -18.00
N ILE A 252 -26.89 -49.78 -17.94
CA ILE A 252 -28.32 -50.07 -18.07
C ILE A 252 -28.63 -50.70 -19.42
N ARG A 253 -28.02 -50.22 -20.52
CA ARG A 253 -28.18 -50.81 -21.86
C ARG A 253 -27.65 -52.25 -21.92
N LEU A 254 -26.50 -52.52 -21.33
CA LEU A 254 -25.91 -53.87 -21.32
C LEU A 254 -26.78 -54.84 -20.50
N GLU A 255 -27.31 -54.40 -19.37
CA GLU A 255 -28.25 -55.19 -18.56
C GLU A 255 -29.55 -55.47 -19.33
N ALA A 256 -30.16 -54.45 -19.94
CA ALA A 256 -31.36 -54.61 -20.77
C ALA A 256 -31.12 -55.59 -21.93
N GLN A 257 -29.99 -55.49 -22.63
CA GLN A 257 -29.65 -56.39 -23.73
C GLN A 257 -29.47 -57.84 -23.25
N LYS A 258 -28.85 -58.04 -22.08
CA LYS A 258 -28.72 -59.35 -21.45
C LYS A 258 -30.08 -59.95 -21.06
N HIS A 259 -31.00 -59.12 -20.56
CA HIS A 259 -32.36 -59.55 -20.27
C HIS A 259 -33.14 -59.95 -21.53
N VAL A 260 -33.02 -59.16 -22.61
CA VAL A 260 -33.65 -59.48 -23.91
C VAL A 260 -33.09 -60.78 -24.48
N SER A 261 -31.77 -60.95 -24.54
CA SER A 261 -31.17 -62.20 -25.06
C SER A 261 -31.57 -63.43 -24.25
N LYS A 262 -31.73 -63.29 -22.92
CA LYS A 262 -32.20 -64.38 -22.07
C LYS A 262 -33.68 -64.71 -22.33
N ALA A 263 -34.53 -63.71 -22.54
CA ALA A 263 -35.93 -63.91 -22.89
C ALA A 263 -36.09 -64.54 -24.29
N GLU A 264 -35.32 -64.09 -25.28
CA GLU A 264 -35.30 -64.68 -26.62
C GLU A 264 -34.87 -66.14 -26.61
N GLN A 265 -33.85 -66.48 -25.82
CA GLN A 265 -33.36 -67.85 -25.72
C GLN A 265 -34.37 -68.78 -25.04
N ASN A 266 -35.00 -68.33 -23.95
CA ASN A 266 -36.07 -69.09 -23.29
C ASN A 266 -37.27 -69.32 -24.24
N CYS A 267 -37.70 -68.29 -24.98
CA CYS A 267 -38.79 -68.40 -25.94
C CYS A 267 -38.45 -69.33 -27.11
N ALA A 268 -37.20 -69.33 -27.57
CA ALA A 268 -36.72 -70.24 -28.60
C ALA A 268 -36.68 -71.70 -28.12
N ASP A 269 -36.35 -71.95 -26.86
CA ASP A 269 -36.32 -73.29 -26.28
C ASP A 269 -37.74 -73.81 -26.02
N GLU A 270 -38.65 -72.99 -25.49
CA GLU A 270 -40.08 -73.34 -25.37
C GLU A 270 -40.71 -73.69 -26.73
N LEU A 271 -40.38 -72.92 -27.78
CA LEU A 271 -40.87 -73.19 -29.14
C LEU A 271 -40.35 -74.53 -29.69
N LYS A 272 -39.11 -74.91 -29.36
CA LYS A 272 -38.55 -76.22 -29.75
C LYS A 272 -39.24 -77.36 -29.01
N GLU A 273 -39.46 -77.22 -27.70
CA GLU A 273 -40.17 -78.21 -26.91
C GLU A 273 -41.59 -78.43 -27.45
N GLU A 274 -42.29 -77.35 -27.77
CA GLU A 274 -43.65 -77.44 -28.32
C GLU A 274 -43.68 -78.07 -29.72
N LYS A 275 -42.67 -77.77 -30.55
CA LYS A 275 -42.51 -78.42 -31.86
C LYS A 275 -42.29 -79.93 -31.71
N ILE A 276 -41.48 -80.35 -30.74
CA ILE A 276 -41.24 -81.79 -30.45
C ILE A 276 -42.53 -82.44 -29.95
N ARG A 277 -43.28 -81.77 -29.07
CA ARG A 277 -44.57 -82.25 -28.54
C ARG A 277 -45.59 -82.50 -29.67
N CYS A 278 -45.83 -81.50 -30.52
CA CYS A 278 -46.69 -81.62 -31.69
C CYS A 278 -46.24 -82.75 -32.63
N GLN A 279 -44.93 -82.91 -32.83
CA GLN A 279 -44.40 -83.97 -33.70
C GLN A 279 -44.60 -85.37 -33.10
N MET A 280 -44.49 -85.52 -31.77
CA MET A 280 -44.79 -86.77 -31.07
C MET A 280 -46.28 -87.11 -31.13
N GLU A 281 -47.18 -86.15 -30.93
CA GLU A 281 -48.63 -86.34 -31.02
C GLU A 281 -49.06 -86.74 -32.44
N TYR A 282 -48.44 -86.15 -33.46
CA TYR A 282 -48.64 -86.53 -34.86
C TYR A 282 -48.21 -87.98 -35.13
N MET A 283 -47.02 -88.37 -34.63
CA MET A 283 -46.49 -89.74 -34.79
C MET A 283 -47.33 -90.77 -34.02
N ASP A 284 -47.85 -90.43 -32.85
CA ASP A 284 -48.73 -91.30 -32.06
C ASP A 284 -50.11 -91.49 -32.71
N SER A 285 -50.62 -90.45 -33.38
CA SER A 285 -51.85 -90.51 -34.17
C SER A 285 -51.70 -91.41 -35.40
N ILE A 286 -50.54 -91.36 -36.08
CA ILE A 286 -50.21 -92.28 -37.19
C ILE A 286 -50.17 -93.72 -36.71
N LYS A 287 -49.49 -94.01 -35.58
CA LYS A 287 -49.45 -95.38 -35.02
C LYS A 287 -50.82 -95.93 -34.68
N LYS A 288 -51.71 -95.10 -34.11
CA LYS A 288 -53.10 -95.49 -33.81
C LYS A 288 -53.91 -95.77 -35.09
N LEU A 289 -53.61 -95.08 -36.20
CA LEU A 289 -54.21 -95.37 -37.50
C LEU A 289 -53.67 -96.69 -38.09
N GLU A 290 -52.37 -96.94 -37.98
CA GLU A 290 -51.74 -98.21 -38.42
C GLU A 290 -52.27 -99.42 -37.64
N GLU A 291 -52.45 -99.31 -36.32
CA GLU A 291 -53.06 -100.36 -35.49
C GLU A 291 -54.51 -100.65 -35.87
N LYS A 292 -55.29 -99.61 -36.22
CA LYS A 292 -56.67 -99.77 -36.68
C LYS A 292 -56.75 -100.48 -38.05
N MET A 293 -55.81 -100.22 -38.95
CA MET A 293 -55.71 -100.93 -40.24
C MET A 293 -55.29 -102.40 -40.07
N LEU A 294 -54.40 -102.69 -39.11
CA LEU A 294 -53.95 -104.06 -38.84
C LEU A 294 -55.04 -104.94 -38.21
N ASN A 295 -55.95 -104.35 -37.43
CA ASN A 295 -57.07 -105.05 -36.80
C ASN A 295 -58.23 -105.40 -37.77
N GLN A 296 -58.30 -104.79 -38.96
CA GLN A 296 -59.32 -105.13 -39.98
C GLN A 296 -58.95 -106.35 -40.85
N GLN A 297 -57.73 -106.87 -40.78
CA GLN A 297 -57.28 -108.00 -41.60
C GLN A 297 -57.35 -109.39 -40.91
N ARG A 298 -57.96 -109.51 -39.72
CA ARG A 298 -58.11 -110.79 -39.03
C ARG A 298 -59.56 -111.07 -38.62
N HIS A 299 -60.34 -111.71 -39.50
CA HIS A 299 -61.22 -112.84 -39.14
C HIS A 299 -61.70 -113.64 -40.39
N PRO A 300 -61.91 -114.98 -40.29
CA PRO A 300 -61.85 -115.93 -41.41
C PRO A 300 -63.21 -116.48 -41.90
N ALA A 301 -63.18 -117.07 -43.10
CA ALA A 301 -64.30 -117.70 -43.82
C ALA A 301 -64.57 -119.17 -43.41
N ASN A 302 -65.85 -119.58 -43.46
CA ASN A 302 -66.41 -120.93 -43.77
C ASN A 302 -67.93 -120.91 -43.48
N GLY A 303 -68.89 -121.36 -44.29
CA GLY A 303 -68.90 -121.93 -45.63
C GLY A 303 -70.32 -122.41 -46.04
N VAL A 304 -70.53 -122.51 -47.37
CA VAL A 304 -71.29 -123.54 -48.14
C VAL A 304 -72.83 -123.43 -48.36
N THR A 305 -73.19 -123.38 -49.68
CA THR A 305 -74.42 -123.80 -50.44
C THR A 305 -75.76 -123.06 -50.24
N ASP A 306 -76.64 -122.81 -51.22
CA ASP A 306 -76.77 -123.06 -52.68
C ASP A 306 -77.87 -122.11 -53.24
N ASN A 307 -77.73 -121.71 -54.51
CA ASN A 307 -78.66 -121.07 -55.47
C ASN A 307 -79.65 -119.94 -55.09
N GLY A 308 -79.44 -118.75 -55.68
CA GLY A 308 -80.40 -117.63 -55.80
C GLY A 308 -79.70 -116.27 -55.95
N GLU A 309 -80.16 -115.44 -56.90
CA GLU A 309 -79.63 -114.10 -57.26
C GLU A 309 -79.34 -113.17 -56.07
N SER A 310 -78.23 -112.40 -56.13
CA SER A 310 -78.16 -110.94 -55.88
C SER A 310 -76.75 -110.41 -55.48
N HIS A 311 -76.50 -109.18 -55.91
CA HIS A 311 -75.38 -108.25 -55.64
C HIS A 311 -74.64 -108.29 -54.29
N SER A 312 -73.34 -107.99 -54.33
CA SER A 312 -72.64 -106.99 -53.48
C SER A 312 -71.22 -106.78 -54.04
N GLY A 313 -70.66 -105.59 -54.22
CA GLY A 313 -70.90 -104.30 -53.58
C GLY A 313 -69.55 -103.84 -53.03
N PHE A 314 -68.72 -103.16 -53.85
CA PHE A 314 -67.61 -102.36 -53.32
C PHE A 314 -68.25 -101.23 -52.51
N ASN A 315 -68.10 -101.27 -51.20
CA ASN A 315 -68.87 -100.45 -50.26
C ASN A 315 -68.63 -98.95 -50.50
N SER A 316 -69.72 -98.25 -50.82
CA SER A 316 -69.83 -96.78 -50.71
C SER A 316 -69.56 -96.26 -49.29
N GLU A 317 -69.55 -97.14 -48.31
CA GLU A 317 -69.38 -96.84 -46.88
C GLU A 317 -67.92 -96.51 -46.54
N ASP A 318 -66.94 -97.24 -47.09
CA ASP A 318 -65.51 -97.02 -46.83
C ASP A 318 -65.02 -95.68 -47.43
N VAL A 319 -65.54 -95.30 -48.60
CA VAL A 319 -65.26 -94.00 -49.24
C VAL A 319 -65.93 -92.85 -48.46
N SER A 320 -67.11 -93.09 -47.88
CA SER A 320 -67.83 -92.13 -47.04
C SER A 320 -67.11 -91.92 -45.70
N GLU A 321 -66.58 -92.99 -45.11
CA GLU A 321 -65.82 -92.95 -43.87
C GLU A 321 -64.44 -92.30 -44.05
N LEU A 322 -63.73 -92.59 -45.16
CA LEU A 322 -62.50 -91.88 -45.51
C LEU A 322 -62.75 -90.38 -45.78
N LYS A 323 -63.88 -90.03 -46.43
CA LYS A 323 -64.26 -88.62 -46.61
C LYS A 323 -64.52 -87.93 -45.27
N LYS A 324 -65.22 -88.58 -44.34
CA LYS A 324 -65.45 -88.05 -42.98
C LYS A 324 -64.14 -87.86 -42.21
N LEU A 325 -63.22 -88.83 -42.26
CA LEU A 325 -61.93 -88.74 -41.58
C LEU A 325 -61.06 -87.64 -42.19
N LEU A 326 -61.01 -87.52 -43.51
CA LEU A 326 -60.29 -86.45 -44.20
C LEU A 326 -60.89 -85.08 -43.88
N GLN A 327 -62.21 -84.99 -43.79
CA GLN A 327 -62.90 -83.75 -43.47
C GLN A 327 -62.63 -83.33 -42.01
N ASN A 328 -62.61 -84.27 -41.07
CA ASN A 328 -62.21 -84.04 -39.68
C ASN A 328 -60.71 -83.65 -39.56
N GLU A 329 -59.81 -84.26 -40.33
CA GLU A 329 -58.38 -83.91 -40.38
C GLU A 329 -58.17 -82.51 -40.96
N ILE A 330 -58.92 -82.13 -42.00
CA ILE A 330 -58.90 -80.76 -42.54
C ILE A 330 -59.41 -79.75 -41.49
N GLN A 331 -60.41 -80.13 -40.70
CA GLN A 331 -61.00 -79.26 -39.69
C GLN A 331 -60.08 -79.07 -38.48
N THR A 332 -59.40 -80.13 -38.04
CA THR A 332 -58.40 -80.07 -36.97
C THR A 332 -57.15 -79.32 -37.41
N ARG A 333 -56.69 -79.48 -38.66
CA ARG A 333 -55.60 -78.65 -39.21
C ARG A 333 -55.96 -77.17 -39.30
N LYS A 334 -57.20 -76.85 -39.71
CA LYS A 334 -57.67 -75.46 -39.68
C LYS A 334 -57.71 -74.89 -38.26
N ALA A 335 -58.16 -75.68 -37.28
CA ALA A 335 -58.16 -75.25 -35.87
C ALA A 335 -56.73 -75.00 -35.36
N ALA A 336 -55.77 -75.88 -35.70
CA ALA A 336 -54.37 -75.70 -35.35
C ALA A 336 -53.73 -74.49 -36.07
N GLU A 337 -54.06 -74.24 -37.34
CA GLU A 337 -53.63 -73.04 -38.07
C GLU A 337 -54.22 -71.75 -37.48
N GLU A 338 -55.47 -71.78 -37.03
CA GLU A 338 -56.12 -70.68 -36.33
C GLU A 338 -55.50 -70.42 -34.95
N GLU A 339 -55.14 -71.47 -34.19
CA GLU A 339 -54.38 -71.33 -32.94
C GLU A 339 -52.96 -70.78 -33.18
N ILE A 340 -52.25 -71.26 -34.20
CA ILE A 340 -50.93 -70.71 -34.56
C ILE A 340 -51.05 -69.25 -35.01
N SER A 341 -52.12 -68.89 -35.73
CA SER A 341 -52.42 -67.51 -36.12
C SER A 341 -52.76 -66.64 -34.92
N SER A 342 -53.53 -67.16 -33.95
CA SER A 342 -53.83 -66.52 -32.68
C SER A 342 -52.57 -66.29 -31.84
N LEU A 343 -51.73 -67.31 -31.68
CA LEU A 343 -50.45 -67.23 -30.98
C LEU A 343 -49.48 -66.27 -31.69
N LYS A 344 -49.41 -66.28 -33.02
CA LYS A 344 -48.65 -65.27 -33.79
C LYS A 344 -49.17 -63.86 -33.54
N ASN A 345 -50.48 -63.67 -33.49
CA ASN A 345 -51.09 -62.37 -33.19
C ASN A 345 -50.85 -61.96 -31.73
N GLN A 346 -50.83 -62.90 -30.77
CA GLN A 346 -50.47 -62.64 -29.38
C GLN A 346 -49.00 -62.28 -29.22
N ILE A 347 -48.09 -62.98 -29.89
CA ILE A 347 -46.66 -62.64 -29.95
C ILE A 347 -46.47 -61.28 -30.61
N MET A 348 -47.20 -60.97 -31.69
CA MET A 348 -47.14 -59.66 -32.35
C MET A 348 -47.72 -58.54 -31.48
N LYS A 349 -48.70 -58.85 -30.61
CA LYS A 349 -49.23 -57.94 -29.58
C LYS A 349 -48.24 -57.71 -28.45
N LEU A 350 -47.59 -58.75 -27.95
CA LEU A 350 -46.54 -58.68 -26.92
C LEU A 350 -45.32 -57.90 -27.44
N LYS A 351 -44.88 -58.19 -28.67
CA LYS A 351 -43.80 -57.47 -29.36
C LYS A 351 -44.16 -56.00 -29.69
N LYS A 352 -45.45 -55.67 -29.77
CA LYS A 352 -45.96 -54.29 -29.87
C LYS A 352 -46.24 -53.64 -28.51
N GLN A 353 -46.34 -54.39 -27.42
CA GLN A 353 -46.46 -53.86 -26.05
C GLN A 353 -45.09 -53.55 -25.43
N GLU A 354 -44.02 -54.22 -25.89
CA GLU A 354 -42.62 -53.89 -25.53
C GLU A 354 -42.09 -52.58 -26.17
N LEU A 355 -42.94 -51.84 -26.90
CA LEU A 355 -42.74 -50.41 -27.22
C LEU A 355 -44.08 -49.67 -27.17
N PRO A 356 -44.19 -48.55 -26.43
CA PRO A 356 -43.89 -48.33 -25.03
C PRO A 356 -45.22 -48.34 -24.25
N THR A 357 -45.58 -49.42 -23.57
CA THR A 357 -46.61 -49.34 -22.52
C THR A 357 -46.33 -50.33 -21.41
N GLY A 358 -45.70 -49.84 -20.36
CA GLY A 358 -45.69 -50.49 -19.04
C GLY A 358 -44.32 -50.59 -18.40
N ASN A 359 -43.99 -49.60 -17.55
CA ASN A 359 -43.64 -49.80 -16.14
C ASN A 359 -43.63 -48.43 -15.44
N SER A 360 -44.05 -48.36 -14.17
CA SER A 360 -43.98 -47.12 -13.38
C SER A 360 -42.56 -46.53 -13.38
N ASP A 361 -41.57 -47.41 -13.51
CA ASP A 361 -40.16 -47.08 -13.47
C ASP A 361 -39.70 -46.41 -14.77
N THR A 362 -40.26 -46.75 -15.93
CA THR A 362 -39.96 -46.06 -17.20
C THR A 362 -40.60 -44.68 -17.26
N MET A 363 -41.82 -44.49 -16.73
CA MET A 363 -42.39 -43.13 -16.59
C MET A 363 -41.62 -42.29 -15.57
N CYS A 364 -41.16 -42.90 -14.46
CA CYS A 364 -40.33 -42.22 -13.47
C CYS A 364 -38.96 -41.83 -14.05
N LEU A 365 -38.30 -42.74 -14.78
CA LEU A 365 -37.05 -42.46 -15.50
C LEU A 365 -37.22 -41.42 -16.61
N GLN A 366 -38.34 -41.42 -17.32
CA GLN A 366 -38.62 -40.45 -18.37
C GLN A 366 -38.90 -39.06 -17.79
N LYS A 367 -39.57 -39.01 -16.62
CA LYS A 367 -39.79 -37.77 -15.86
C LYS A 367 -38.49 -37.25 -15.24
N LEU A 368 -37.65 -38.11 -14.66
CA LEU A 368 -36.31 -37.75 -14.18
C LEU A 368 -35.40 -37.29 -15.33
N LEU A 369 -35.50 -37.92 -16.51
CA LEU A 369 -34.76 -37.52 -17.70
C LEU A 369 -35.26 -36.17 -18.25
N GLU A 370 -36.56 -35.88 -18.17
CA GLU A 370 -37.11 -34.56 -18.50
C GLU A 370 -36.73 -33.49 -17.48
N GLU A 371 -36.76 -33.80 -16.19
CA GLU A 371 -36.31 -32.90 -15.12
C GLU A 371 -34.82 -32.61 -15.26
N GLU A 372 -33.98 -33.62 -15.49
CA GLU A 372 -32.54 -33.44 -15.75
C GLU A 372 -32.24 -32.76 -17.09
N ALA A 373 -33.00 -33.02 -18.15
CA ALA A 373 -32.85 -32.29 -19.41
C ALA A 373 -33.22 -30.81 -19.26
N SER A 374 -34.21 -30.50 -18.40
CA SER A 374 -34.59 -29.13 -18.08
C SER A 374 -33.51 -28.43 -17.25
N GLU A 375 -32.88 -29.15 -16.32
CA GLU A 375 -31.82 -28.60 -15.47
C GLU A 375 -30.51 -28.42 -16.24
N LYS A 376 -30.17 -29.37 -17.12
CA LYS A 376 -29.08 -29.22 -18.09
C LYS A 376 -29.27 -28.00 -18.98
N LYS A 377 -30.49 -27.79 -19.51
CA LYS A 377 -30.80 -26.62 -20.33
C LYS A 377 -30.67 -25.32 -19.52
N ARG A 378 -31.11 -25.31 -18.26
CA ARG A 378 -30.95 -24.16 -17.35
C ARG A 378 -29.47 -23.83 -17.11
N LEU A 379 -28.63 -24.84 -16.87
CA LEU A 379 -27.19 -24.68 -16.69
C LEU A 379 -26.49 -24.23 -17.99
N GLU A 380 -26.90 -24.75 -19.14
CA GLU A 380 -26.40 -24.29 -20.45
C GLU A 380 -26.76 -22.83 -20.71
N ASP A 381 -28.00 -22.42 -20.40
CA ASP A 381 -28.45 -21.03 -20.50
C ASP A 381 -27.67 -20.10 -19.53
N GLU A 382 -27.37 -20.57 -18.32
CA GLU A 382 -26.55 -19.85 -17.34
C GLU A 382 -25.09 -19.70 -17.81
N VAL A 383 -24.51 -20.74 -18.41
CA VAL A 383 -23.18 -20.67 -19.03
C VAL A 383 -23.17 -19.70 -20.21
N ILE A 384 -24.22 -19.66 -21.03
CA ILE A 384 -24.36 -18.69 -22.13
C ILE A 384 -24.45 -17.26 -21.58
N LEU A 385 -25.23 -17.04 -20.51
CA LEU A 385 -25.36 -15.73 -19.87
C LEU A 385 -24.02 -15.26 -19.29
N LEU A 386 -23.30 -16.14 -18.57
CA LEU A 386 -21.98 -15.84 -18.01
C LEU A 386 -20.94 -15.55 -19.10
N ARG A 387 -20.97 -16.29 -20.22
CA ARG A 387 -20.12 -16.01 -21.39
C ARG A 387 -20.44 -14.67 -22.04
N SER A 388 -21.73 -14.32 -22.13
CA SER A 388 -22.18 -13.02 -22.64
C SER A 388 -21.70 -11.87 -21.75
N GLN A 389 -21.85 -12.02 -20.43
CA GLN A 389 -21.37 -11.04 -19.44
C GLN A 389 -19.84 -10.90 -19.44
N LEU A 390 -19.11 -12.01 -19.56
CA LEU A 390 -17.65 -11.99 -19.76
C LEU A 390 -17.27 -11.26 -21.04
N SER A 391 -17.98 -11.50 -22.14
CA SER A 391 -17.77 -10.79 -23.39
C SER A 391 -18.04 -9.29 -23.26
N GLN A 392 -19.05 -8.90 -22.48
CA GLN A 392 -19.41 -7.51 -22.24
C GLN A 392 -18.37 -6.79 -21.37
N LEU A 393 -17.90 -7.43 -20.29
CA LEU A 393 -16.81 -6.93 -19.45
C LEU A 393 -15.48 -6.85 -20.22
N ASN A 394 -15.20 -7.81 -21.10
CA ASN A 394 -14.01 -7.79 -21.95
C ASN A 394 -14.12 -6.68 -23.02
N LEU A 395 -15.34 -6.41 -23.53
CA LEU A 395 -15.61 -5.29 -24.41
C LEU A 395 -15.40 -3.95 -23.67
N GLU A 396 -15.87 -3.80 -22.43
CA GLU A 396 -15.65 -2.61 -21.60
C GLU A 396 -14.16 -2.41 -21.26
N ALA A 397 -13.44 -3.48 -20.94
CA ALA A 397 -11.98 -3.48 -20.75
C ALA A 397 -11.21 -3.14 -22.04
N SER A 398 -11.74 -3.53 -23.20
CA SER A 398 -11.18 -3.18 -24.51
C SER A 398 -11.56 -1.77 -24.98
N GLN A 399 -12.71 -1.23 -24.57
CA GLN A 399 -13.11 0.16 -24.82
C GLN A 399 -12.28 1.13 -23.96
N THR A 400 -11.90 0.74 -22.74
CA THR A 400 -10.89 1.46 -21.96
C THR A 400 -9.51 1.43 -22.63
N ARG A 401 -9.22 0.43 -23.48
CA ARG A 401 -8.00 0.40 -24.34
C ARG A 401 -8.16 1.09 -25.70
N SER A 402 -9.36 1.20 -26.27
CA SER A 402 -9.55 1.77 -27.62
C SER A 402 -9.78 3.29 -27.65
N TYR A 403 -10.10 3.89 -26.49
CA TYR A 403 -9.96 5.34 -26.31
C TYR A 403 -8.49 5.79 -26.29
N ASP A 404 -7.55 4.89 -25.98
CA ASP A 404 -6.10 5.16 -26.06
C ASP A 404 -5.52 5.05 -27.49
N ASP A 405 -6.21 4.40 -28.43
CA ASP A 405 -5.68 4.13 -29.79
C ASP A 405 -6.40 4.89 -30.92
N ARG A 406 -7.50 5.62 -30.62
CA ARG A 406 -8.22 6.49 -31.60
C ARG A 406 -7.76 7.95 -31.64
N SER A 407 -6.60 8.27 -31.05
CA SER A 407 -5.87 9.53 -31.35
C SER A 407 -4.72 9.33 -32.35
N ARG A 408 -4.73 8.20 -33.07
CA ARG A 408 -3.88 7.91 -34.24
C ARG A 408 -4.72 7.89 -35.51
N ASN A 409 -5.15 9.07 -35.95
CA ASN A 409 -5.23 9.48 -37.36
C ASN A 409 -6.03 10.77 -37.47
N GLY A 410 -5.35 11.83 -37.88
CA GLY A 410 -6.01 13.07 -38.27
C GLY A 410 -6.82 12.87 -39.54
N ASN A 411 -8.09 13.27 -39.50
CA ASN A 411 -8.67 14.07 -40.56
C ASN A 411 -9.78 14.96 -40.00
N SER A 412 -9.72 16.20 -40.44
CA SER A 412 -10.58 17.35 -40.15
C SER A 412 -12.08 17.07 -40.26
N LEU A 413 -12.85 17.56 -39.29
CA LEU A 413 -14.06 18.33 -39.59
C LEU A 413 -14.45 19.28 -38.44
N SER A 414 -14.77 20.50 -38.85
CA SER A 414 -15.23 21.67 -38.11
C SER A 414 -16.63 21.54 -37.51
N GLY A 415 -16.87 22.19 -36.37
CA GLY A 415 -18.16 22.82 -36.09
C GLY A 415 -18.73 22.67 -34.67
N LEU A 416 -19.00 23.84 -34.09
CA LEU A 416 -20.04 24.15 -33.08
C LEU A 416 -19.71 24.06 -31.58
N ASP A 417 -19.26 25.21 -31.10
CA ASP A 417 -19.82 25.96 -29.96
C ASP A 417 -21.14 25.45 -29.37
N SER A 418 -21.15 25.25 -28.06
CA SER A 418 -22.03 25.97 -27.10
C SER A 418 -22.06 25.26 -25.75
N LEU A 419 -22.39 26.04 -24.72
CA LEU A 419 -22.74 25.65 -23.33
C LEU A 419 -21.63 25.80 -22.28
N SER A 420 -21.02 26.98 -22.30
CA SER A 420 -20.72 27.73 -21.08
C SER A 420 -22.02 28.27 -20.45
N ALA A 421 -22.68 27.51 -19.58
CA ALA A 421 -23.67 28.05 -18.64
C ALA A 421 -24.02 27.00 -17.57
N LEU A 422 -23.45 27.16 -16.38
CA LEU A 422 -24.08 26.94 -15.06
C LEU A 422 -22.98 26.89 -13.99
N ARG A 423 -22.44 28.07 -13.74
CA ARG A 423 -21.73 28.44 -12.51
C ARG A 423 -22.81 28.96 -11.55
N HIS A 424 -22.75 28.54 -10.29
CA HIS A 424 -23.61 28.87 -9.13
C HIS A 424 -24.64 27.81 -8.71
N LEU A 425 -24.27 27.04 -7.68
CA LEU A 425 -25.11 26.86 -6.51
C LEU A 425 -24.20 26.63 -5.29
N GLN A 426 -24.18 27.64 -4.43
CA GLN A 426 -23.58 27.62 -3.10
C GLN A 426 -24.38 26.66 -2.22
N TYR A 427 -23.71 25.72 -1.54
CA TYR A 427 -24.30 25.02 -0.40
C TYR A 427 -23.62 25.52 0.87
N LYS A 428 -24.32 26.42 1.57
CA LYS A 428 -24.09 26.73 2.98
C LYS A 428 -24.52 25.51 3.79
N ASN A 429 -23.63 24.97 4.62
CA ASN A 429 -24.05 24.29 5.85
C ASN A 429 -23.10 24.71 6.97
N GLY A 430 -23.66 25.45 7.92
CA GLY A 430 -23.02 25.78 9.18
C GLY A 430 -23.10 24.60 10.13
N ASN A 431 -21.95 24.19 10.65
CA ASN A 431 -21.80 23.47 11.92
C ASN A 431 -20.34 23.65 12.36
N ASN A 432 -20.03 24.83 12.90
CA ASN A 432 -18.69 25.19 13.41
C ASN A 432 -18.47 24.82 14.88
N GLY A 433 -19.31 23.96 15.48
CA GLY A 433 -19.20 23.55 16.88
C GLY A 433 -18.43 22.24 17.12
N GLU A 434 -18.60 21.22 16.26
CA GLU A 434 -18.08 19.87 16.54
C GLU A 434 -16.73 19.55 15.88
N ARG A 435 -16.29 20.34 14.89
CA ARG A 435 -15.02 20.09 14.19
C ARG A 435 -13.77 20.35 15.04
N VAL A 436 -13.87 21.21 16.06
CA VAL A 436 -12.73 21.59 16.93
C VAL A 436 -12.38 20.48 17.93
N ALA A 437 -13.34 19.65 18.35
CA ALA A 437 -13.08 18.54 19.26
C ALA A 437 -12.45 17.32 18.56
N ILE A 438 -12.84 17.05 17.31
CA ILE A 438 -12.38 15.88 16.54
C ILE A 438 -10.95 16.06 16.04
N THR A 439 -10.54 17.29 15.66
CA THR A 439 -9.14 17.59 15.29
C THR A 439 -8.19 17.42 16.47
N ASN A 440 -8.60 17.85 17.66
CA ASN A 440 -7.82 17.66 18.88
C ASN A 440 -7.68 16.16 19.20
N LEU A 441 -8.74 15.36 19.07
CA LEU A 441 -8.66 13.92 19.37
C LEU A 441 -7.70 13.18 18.42
N HIS A 442 -7.70 13.49 17.13
CA HIS A 442 -6.78 12.86 16.16
C HIS A 442 -5.30 13.26 16.39
N GLU A 443 -5.04 14.51 16.76
CA GLU A 443 -3.70 14.96 17.14
C GLU A 443 -3.20 14.24 18.41
N HIS A 444 -4.05 14.13 19.44
CA HIS A 444 -3.71 13.44 20.69
C HIS A 444 -3.55 11.92 20.50
N VAL A 445 -4.41 11.28 19.70
CA VAL A 445 -4.29 9.85 19.37
C VAL A 445 -3.01 9.57 18.56
N GLY A 446 -2.65 10.47 17.64
CA GLY A 446 -1.39 10.40 16.90
C GLY A 446 -0.18 10.50 17.82
N LEU A 447 -0.18 11.47 18.75
CA LEU A 447 0.89 11.66 19.72
C LEU A 447 1.04 10.46 20.66
N ASN A 448 -0.06 9.94 21.21
CA ASN A 448 -0.05 8.75 22.07
C ASN A 448 0.53 7.53 21.36
N LYS A 449 0.21 7.34 20.07
CA LYS A 449 0.79 6.25 19.29
C LYS A 449 2.30 6.43 19.11
N ILE A 450 2.76 7.64 18.84
CA ILE A 450 4.19 7.97 18.76
C ILE A 450 4.88 7.70 20.10
N MET A 451 4.27 8.06 21.22
CA MET A 451 4.82 7.78 22.55
C MET A 451 4.95 6.27 22.80
N SER A 452 3.97 5.45 22.40
CA SER A 452 4.11 3.98 22.49
C SER A 452 5.28 3.43 21.69
N LEU A 453 5.68 4.11 20.60
CA LEU A 453 6.82 3.70 19.78
C LEU A 453 8.16 4.10 20.38
N LEU A 454 8.21 5.05 21.31
CA LEU A 454 9.42 5.34 22.09
C LEU A 454 9.82 4.18 23.00
N GLU A 455 8.87 3.31 23.35
CA GLU A 455 9.09 2.11 24.19
C GLU A 455 9.33 0.85 23.36
N SER A 456 9.46 0.98 22.03
CA SER A 456 9.72 -0.16 21.16
C SER A 456 11.07 -0.82 21.46
N GLU A 457 11.09 -2.16 21.46
CA GLU A 457 12.33 -2.95 21.56
C GLU A 457 13.19 -2.87 20.29
N ASP A 458 12.62 -2.45 19.15
CA ASP A 458 13.36 -2.23 17.91
C ASP A 458 14.04 -0.86 17.94
N ALA A 459 15.37 -0.86 18.03
CA ALA A 459 16.20 0.34 18.06
C ALA A 459 15.94 1.26 16.85
N SER A 460 15.67 0.72 15.65
CA SER A 460 15.38 1.53 14.46
C SER A 460 14.03 2.24 14.60
N VAL A 461 13.00 1.53 15.09
CA VAL A 461 11.68 2.12 15.35
C VAL A 461 11.79 3.20 16.43
N GLN A 462 12.50 2.91 17.51
CA GLN A 462 12.75 3.84 18.61
C GLN A 462 13.48 5.10 18.12
N ILE A 463 14.56 4.96 17.32
CA ILE A 463 15.27 6.10 16.71
C ILE A 463 14.32 6.99 15.89
N HIS A 464 13.48 6.40 15.04
CA HIS A 464 12.56 7.18 14.21
C HIS A 464 11.46 7.85 15.05
N ALA A 465 10.95 7.17 16.08
CA ALA A 465 9.98 7.75 17.01
C ALA A 465 10.58 8.96 17.75
N VAL A 466 11.80 8.84 18.28
CA VAL A 466 12.50 9.94 18.97
C VAL A 466 12.75 11.11 18.02
N LYS A 467 13.12 10.86 16.75
CA LYS A 467 13.26 11.92 15.73
C LYS A 467 11.96 12.66 15.48
N VAL A 468 10.84 11.94 15.37
CA VAL A 468 9.53 12.56 15.19
C VAL A 468 9.20 13.44 16.38
N VAL A 469 9.40 12.97 17.61
CA VAL A 469 9.17 13.77 18.82
C VAL A 469 10.10 14.99 18.87
N ALA A 470 11.37 14.85 18.53
CA ALA A 470 12.32 15.97 18.49
C ALA A 470 11.89 17.08 17.51
N ASN A 471 11.41 16.68 16.34
CA ASN A 471 10.91 17.60 15.31
C ASN A 471 9.61 18.28 15.76
N LEU A 472 8.67 17.53 16.36
CA LEU A 472 7.43 18.09 16.88
C LEU A 472 7.69 19.07 18.03
N ALA A 473 8.65 18.77 18.91
CA ALA A 473 9.03 19.61 20.04
C ALA A 473 9.68 20.95 19.62
N ALA A 474 10.16 21.07 18.38
CA ALA A 474 10.71 22.33 17.87
C ALA A 474 9.64 23.43 17.74
N GLU A 475 8.37 23.05 17.60
CA GLU A 475 7.24 23.98 17.52
C GLU A 475 6.66 24.21 18.92
N GLU A 476 6.61 25.47 19.35
CA GLU A 476 6.15 25.88 20.70
C GLU A 476 4.75 25.34 21.03
N ALA A 477 3.83 25.39 20.07
CA ALA A 477 2.44 24.93 20.23
C ALA A 477 2.30 23.42 20.52
N ASN A 478 3.34 22.62 20.24
CA ASN A 478 3.33 21.18 20.49
C ASN A 478 3.97 20.80 21.82
N GLN A 479 4.77 21.69 22.43
CA GLN A 479 5.60 21.35 23.58
C GLN A 479 4.76 20.95 24.79
N GLU A 480 3.69 21.70 25.07
CA GLU A 480 2.75 21.40 26.17
C GLU A 480 2.06 20.04 25.93
N LYS A 481 1.49 19.82 24.74
CA LYS A 481 0.84 18.55 24.37
C LYS A 481 1.77 17.34 24.49
N ILE A 482 3.04 17.48 24.09
CA ILE A 482 4.05 16.40 24.20
C ILE A 482 4.31 16.05 25.66
N VAL A 483 4.35 17.05 26.54
CA VAL A 483 4.55 16.85 27.97
C VAL A 483 3.31 16.23 28.62
N GLU A 484 2.12 16.68 28.25
CA GLU A 484 0.83 16.14 28.74
C GLU A 484 0.68 14.64 28.47
N VAL A 485 1.11 14.15 27.30
CA VAL A 485 1.07 12.71 26.96
C VAL A 485 2.26 11.91 27.55
N GLY A 486 3.09 12.53 28.41
CA GLY A 486 4.22 11.87 29.07
C GLY A 486 5.51 11.78 28.23
N GLY A 487 5.58 12.45 27.08
CA GLY A 487 6.73 12.36 26.17
C GLY A 487 8.05 12.82 26.79
N LEU A 488 8.02 13.84 27.66
CA LEU A 488 9.23 14.27 28.38
C LEU A 488 9.78 13.16 29.29
N THR A 489 8.90 12.47 30.03
CA THR A 489 9.28 11.36 30.91
C THR A 489 9.91 10.22 30.11
N SER A 490 9.33 9.88 28.94
CA SER A 490 9.89 8.87 28.05
C SER A 490 11.26 9.28 27.51
N LEU A 491 11.45 10.54 27.11
CA LEU A 491 12.75 11.04 26.63
C LEU A 491 13.83 11.00 27.71
N LEU A 492 13.51 11.36 28.96
CA LEU A 492 14.43 11.27 30.09
C LEU A 492 14.76 9.80 30.42
N MET A 493 13.79 8.90 30.32
CA MET A 493 14.01 7.46 30.47
C MET A 493 14.93 6.90 29.39
N LEU A 494 14.82 7.39 28.14
CA LEU A 494 15.72 7.01 27.06
C LEU A 494 17.15 7.49 27.30
N LEU A 495 17.36 8.72 27.79
CA LEU A 495 18.69 9.18 28.20
C LEU A 495 19.29 8.28 29.28
N ARG A 496 18.47 7.80 30.21
CA ARG A 496 18.92 6.97 31.34
C ARG A 496 19.24 5.53 30.95
N LYS A 497 18.44 4.92 30.06
CA LYS A 497 18.47 3.48 29.79
C LYS A 497 19.14 3.10 28.48
N SER A 498 19.17 4.00 27.49
CA SER A 498 19.65 3.65 26.16
C SER A 498 21.18 3.64 26.11
N GLU A 499 21.75 2.55 25.61
CA GLU A 499 23.18 2.45 25.31
C GLU A 499 23.52 3.05 23.92
N ASP A 500 22.51 3.24 23.07
CA ASP A 500 22.65 3.78 21.73
C ASP A 500 22.90 5.30 21.76
N GLU A 501 24.09 5.71 21.33
CA GLU A 501 24.50 7.10 21.31
C GLU A 501 23.62 7.97 20.38
N THR A 502 23.10 7.40 19.29
CA THR A 502 22.17 8.10 18.40
C THR A 502 20.85 8.39 19.10
N ILE A 503 20.30 7.43 19.84
CA ILE A 503 19.07 7.64 20.62
C ILE A 503 19.30 8.70 21.70
N ARG A 504 20.38 8.58 22.49
CA ARG A 504 20.71 9.58 23.52
C ARG A 504 20.87 10.98 22.94
N ARG A 505 21.56 11.11 21.80
CA ARG A 505 21.73 12.39 21.10
C ARG A 505 20.42 13.02 20.68
N ILE A 506 19.54 12.26 20.03
CA ILE A 506 18.25 12.78 19.52
C ILE A 506 17.32 13.09 20.70
N ALA A 507 17.33 12.26 21.75
CA ALA A 507 16.56 12.50 22.97
C ALA A 507 17.03 13.78 23.68
N ALA A 508 18.34 14.00 23.82
CA ALA A 508 18.89 15.25 24.36
C ALA A 508 18.47 16.47 23.51
N GLY A 509 18.44 16.33 22.18
CA GLY A 509 17.95 17.38 21.27
C GLY A 509 16.47 17.69 21.45
N ALA A 510 15.63 16.65 21.59
CA ALA A 510 14.21 16.82 21.89
C ALA A 510 13.98 17.53 23.23
N ILE A 511 14.73 17.13 24.27
CA ILE A 511 14.69 17.77 25.59
C ILE A 511 15.16 19.22 25.51
N ALA A 512 16.18 19.53 24.69
CA ALA A 512 16.61 20.90 24.47
C ALA A 512 15.49 21.78 23.90
N ASN A 513 14.74 21.27 22.92
CA ASN A 513 13.59 21.98 22.35
C ASN A 513 12.48 22.17 23.40
N LEU A 514 12.12 21.12 24.15
CA LEU A 514 11.11 21.20 25.22
C LEU A 514 11.53 22.16 26.34
N ALA A 515 12.82 22.27 26.64
CA ALA A 515 13.37 23.18 27.63
C ALA A 515 13.30 24.66 27.23
N MET A 516 12.82 25.01 26.03
CA MET A 516 12.58 26.41 25.67
C MET A 516 11.38 27.02 26.41
N ASN A 517 10.42 26.19 26.85
CA ASN A 517 9.26 26.59 27.63
C ASN A 517 9.55 26.50 29.14
N GLU A 518 9.31 27.59 29.89
CA GLU A 518 9.61 27.69 31.33
C GLU A 518 8.92 26.61 32.18
N ALA A 519 7.66 26.28 31.89
CA ALA A 519 6.89 25.27 32.64
C ALA A 519 7.53 23.87 32.51
N ASN A 520 8.04 23.56 31.32
CA ASN A 520 8.71 22.28 31.05
C ASN A 520 10.04 22.18 31.78
N GLN A 521 10.75 23.30 31.99
CA GLN A 521 12.04 23.30 32.69
C GLN A 521 11.89 22.87 34.15
N GLU A 522 10.81 23.28 34.83
CA GLU A 522 10.51 22.86 36.19
C GLU A 522 10.25 21.34 36.26
N LEU A 523 9.54 20.78 35.26
CA LEU A 523 9.30 19.34 35.14
C LEU A 523 10.58 18.55 34.82
N ILE A 524 11.42 19.03 33.90
CA ILE A 524 12.72 18.42 33.59
C ILE A 524 13.53 18.26 34.88
N MET A 525 13.52 19.27 35.74
CA MET A 525 14.23 19.19 37.01
C MET A 525 13.54 18.30 38.06
N ALA A 526 12.21 18.22 38.07
CA ALA A 526 11.50 17.29 38.94
C ALA A 526 11.91 15.83 38.68
N HIS A 527 12.34 15.51 37.46
CA HIS A 527 12.80 14.19 37.05
C HIS A 527 14.34 14.03 36.99
N SER A 528 15.09 14.87 37.73
CA SER A 528 16.57 14.85 37.75
C SER A 528 17.21 14.97 36.36
N GLY A 529 16.56 15.69 35.46
CA GLY A 529 16.98 15.80 34.07
C GLY A 529 18.34 16.46 33.89
N ILE A 530 18.76 17.36 34.79
CA ILE A 530 20.09 17.98 34.74
C ILE A 530 21.16 16.94 35.06
N SER A 531 20.92 16.09 36.08
CA SER A 531 21.83 14.98 36.38
C SER A 531 21.96 14.02 35.19
N LEU A 532 20.85 13.66 34.53
CA LEU A 532 20.86 12.77 33.37
C LEU A 532 21.60 13.39 32.17
N LEU A 533 21.36 14.67 31.89
CA LEU A 533 22.09 15.41 30.85
C LEU A 533 23.58 15.49 31.19
N SER A 534 23.93 15.73 32.45
CA SER A 534 25.33 15.81 32.90
C SER A 534 26.06 14.47 32.79
N MET A 535 25.38 13.36 33.13
CA MET A 535 25.90 12.01 32.91
C MET A 535 26.09 11.71 31.42
N THR A 536 25.09 12.06 30.59
CA THR A 536 25.17 11.89 29.13
C THR A 536 26.36 12.66 28.55
N ALA A 537 26.63 13.89 29.02
CA ALA A 537 27.79 14.66 28.60
C ALA A 537 29.14 14.06 29.04
N ALA A 538 29.17 13.37 30.19
CA ALA A 538 30.39 12.74 30.70
C ALA A 538 30.75 11.46 29.93
N GLU A 539 29.74 10.76 29.41
CA GLU A 539 29.89 9.50 28.66
C GLU A 539 30.00 9.70 27.15
N ALA A 540 29.58 10.85 26.62
CA ALA A 540 29.57 11.10 25.18
C ALA A 540 30.94 11.55 24.65
N GLU A 541 31.37 10.91 23.56
CA GLU A 541 32.55 11.31 22.79
C GLU A 541 32.16 12.14 21.55
N ASP A 542 30.97 11.91 20.99
CA ASP A 542 30.48 12.63 19.81
C ASP A 542 30.20 14.13 20.10
N PRO A 543 30.88 15.06 19.40
CA PRO A 543 30.63 16.49 19.55
C PRO A 543 29.18 16.89 19.28
N GLN A 544 28.46 16.16 18.43
CA GLN A 544 27.07 16.45 18.13
C GLN A 544 26.15 16.13 19.33
N THR A 545 26.40 15.02 20.04
CA THR A 545 25.73 14.69 21.30
C THR A 545 25.99 15.76 22.35
N LEU A 546 27.26 16.13 22.55
CA LEU A 546 27.65 17.19 23.48
C LEU A 546 26.98 18.54 23.13
N ARG A 547 26.82 18.86 21.84
CA ARG A 547 26.13 20.08 21.42
C ARG A 547 24.66 20.07 21.83
N MET A 548 23.96 18.96 21.68
CA MET A 548 22.54 18.84 22.07
C MET A 548 22.39 18.96 23.59
N VAL A 549 23.25 18.27 24.35
CA VAL A 549 23.25 18.34 25.81
C VAL A 549 23.57 19.74 26.32
N ALA A 550 24.61 20.39 25.78
CA ALA A 550 24.94 21.77 26.11
C ALA A 550 23.80 22.73 25.76
N GLY A 551 23.10 22.49 24.64
CA GLY A 551 21.91 23.26 24.26
C GLY A 551 20.77 23.15 25.27
N ALA A 552 20.48 21.94 25.75
CA ALA A 552 19.47 21.70 26.78
C ALA A 552 19.83 22.40 28.10
N ILE A 553 21.06 22.19 28.60
CA ILE A 553 21.51 22.83 29.84
C ILE A 553 21.51 24.35 29.70
N ALA A 554 21.93 24.90 28.55
CA ALA A 554 21.92 26.34 28.31
C ALA A 554 20.51 26.97 28.31
N ASN A 555 19.49 26.23 27.89
CA ASN A 555 18.09 26.68 28.01
C ASN A 555 17.65 26.70 29.48
N LEU A 556 18.00 25.66 30.25
CA LEU A 556 17.72 25.60 31.69
C LEU A 556 18.44 26.71 32.48
N CYS A 557 19.66 27.08 32.08
CA CYS A 557 20.42 28.17 32.69
C CYS A 557 19.74 29.55 32.60
N GLY A 558 18.74 29.71 31.73
CA GLY A 558 17.99 30.96 31.57
C GLY A 558 16.87 31.18 32.58
N ASN A 559 16.67 30.25 33.53
CA ASN A 559 15.59 30.33 34.51
C ASN A 559 16.11 30.57 35.93
N ASP A 560 15.67 31.69 36.50
CA ASP A 560 16.13 32.21 37.79
C ASP A 560 15.81 31.26 38.95
N LYS A 561 14.68 30.53 38.88
CA LYS A 561 14.25 29.59 39.92
C LYS A 561 15.13 28.34 40.00
N LEU A 562 15.88 28.04 38.94
CA LEU A 562 16.56 26.75 38.79
C LEU A 562 18.05 26.78 39.14
N GLN A 563 18.63 27.95 39.42
CA GLN A 563 20.08 28.14 39.60
C GLN A 563 20.70 27.20 40.63
N THR A 564 20.08 27.06 41.81
CA THR A 564 20.58 26.20 42.88
C THR A 564 20.59 24.74 42.44
N ARG A 565 19.52 24.28 41.78
CA ARG A 565 19.42 22.90 41.27
C ARG A 565 20.41 22.62 40.13
N LEU A 566 20.58 23.56 39.20
CA LEU A 566 21.61 23.49 38.15
C LEU A 566 23.01 23.29 38.70
N ARG A 567 23.34 23.90 39.83
CA ARG A 567 24.61 23.65 40.50
C ARG A 567 24.64 22.28 41.17
N THR A 568 23.64 21.95 41.99
CA THR A 568 23.66 20.71 42.79
C THR A 568 23.58 19.44 41.94
N GLU A 569 22.89 19.49 40.80
CA GLU A 569 22.80 18.38 39.85
C GLU A 569 23.95 18.36 38.82
N GLY A 570 24.95 19.24 38.97
CA GLY A 570 26.19 19.20 38.19
C GLY A 570 26.13 19.86 36.81
N GLY A 571 25.08 20.62 36.49
CA GLY A 571 24.93 21.29 35.18
C GLY A 571 26.06 22.26 34.85
N ILE A 572 26.52 23.07 35.83
CA ILE A 572 27.67 23.97 35.63
C ILE A 572 28.95 23.16 35.34
N ARG A 573 29.19 22.10 36.12
CA ARG A 573 30.35 21.21 35.93
C ARG A 573 30.31 20.51 34.58
N ALA A 574 29.14 20.11 34.11
CA ALA A 574 28.97 19.51 32.78
C ALA A 574 29.31 20.51 31.67
N LEU A 575 28.82 21.75 31.74
CA LEU A 575 29.19 22.80 30.77
C LEU A 575 30.70 23.03 30.71
N LEU A 576 31.36 23.11 31.87
CA LEU A 576 32.82 23.27 31.94
C LEU A 576 33.59 22.02 31.50
N GLY A 577 33.05 20.83 31.74
CA GLY A 577 33.62 19.56 31.28
C GLY A 577 33.64 19.46 29.75
N MET A 578 32.54 19.89 29.10
CA MET A 578 32.38 19.86 27.64
C MET A 578 33.35 20.79 26.91
N VAL A 579 33.96 21.77 27.59
CA VAL A 579 35.01 22.64 27.01
C VAL A 579 36.16 21.81 26.41
N ARG A 580 36.45 20.64 26.97
CA ARG A 580 37.56 19.78 26.56
C ARG A 580 37.43 19.27 25.12
N CYS A 581 36.21 19.21 24.56
CA CYS A 581 36.02 18.73 23.17
C CYS A 581 36.53 19.71 22.11
N ARG A 582 36.74 20.99 22.46
CA ARG A 582 37.22 22.08 21.57
C ARG A 582 36.38 22.31 20.31
N HIS A 583 35.21 21.69 20.18
CA HIS A 583 34.35 21.83 19.01
C HIS A 583 33.62 23.19 19.05
N PRO A 584 33.75 24.05 18.03
CA PRO A 584 33.22 25.42 18.06
C PRO A 584 31.72 25.50 18.40
N ASP A 585 30.90 24.61 17.84
CA ASP A 585 29.46 24.61 18.10
C ASP A 585 29.11 24.23 19.55
N VAL A 586 29.87 23.32 20.15
CA VAL A 586 29.67 22.91 21.55
C VAL A 586 30.07 24.07 22.45
N LEU A 587 31.25 24.66 22.20
CA LEU A 587 31.74 25.83 22.93
C LEU A 587 30.79 27.03 22.83
N SER A 588 30.13 27.21 21.68
CA SER A 588 29.09 28.24 21.50
C SER A 588 27.88 28.02 22.42
N GLN A 589 27.41 26.78 22.54
CA GLN A 589 26.33 26.44 23.47
C GLN A 589 26.76 26.56 24.94
N VAL A 590 27.99 26.15 25.26
CA VAL A 590 28.58 26.33 26.60
C VAL A 590 28.66 27.80 26.98
N ALA A 591 29.17 28.64 26.08
CA ALA A 591 29.23 30.10 26.27
C ALA A 591 27.82 30.67 26.48
N ARG A 592 26.84 30.25 25.67
CA ARG A 592 25.43 30.65 25.81
C ARG A 592 24.86 30.28 27.17
N GLY A 593 25.10 29.06 27.64
CA GLY A 593 24.63 28.61 28.96
C GLY A 593 25.24 29.41 30.11
N ILE A 594 26.56 29.66 30.06
CA ILE A 594 27.26 30.48 31.04
C ILE A 594 26.74 31.92 31.05
N ALA A 595 26.51 32.50 29.87
CA ALA A 595 25.95 33.86 29.74
C ALA A 595 24.53 33.97 30.30
N ASN A 596 23.68 32.98 30.01
CA ASN A 596 22.31 32.90 30.53
C ASN A 596 22.34 32.81 32.06
N PHE A 597 23.16 31.92 32.61
CA PHE A 597 23.28 31.75 34.05
C PHE A 597 23.79 33.02 34.74
N ALA A 598 24.84 33.66 34.21
CA ALA A 598 25.36 34.92 34.73
C ALA A 598 24.30 36.04 34.72
N LYS A 599 23.52 36.14 33.64
CA LYS A 599 22.41 37.10 33.53
C LYS A 599 21.33 36.85 34.60
N CYS A 600 20.98 35.60 34.80
CA CYS A 600 20.02 35.18 35.82
C CYS A 600 20.51 35.47 37.24
N GLU A 601 21.78 35.19 37.56
CA GLU A 601 22.38 35.53 38.86
C GLU A 601 22.41 37.05 39.10
N SER A 602 22.76 37.82 38.07
CA SER A 602 22.78 39.28 38.12
C SER A 602 21.40 39.86 38.44
N ARG A 603 20.33 39.36 37.80
CA ARG A 603 18.94 39.75 38.10
C ARG A 603 18.53 39.42 39.54
N ALA A 604 18.81 38.19 39.99
CA ALA A 604 18.49 37.76 41.35
C ALA A 604 19.21 38.62 42.40
N SER A 605 20.43 39.06 42.12
CA SER A 605 21.17 39.98 43.00
C SER A 605 20.59 41.39 42.99
N SER A 606 20.24 41.94 41.81
CA SER A 606 19.61 43.26 41.72
C SER A 606 18.26 43.32 42.45
N GLN A 607 17.56 42.19 42.58
CA GLN A 607 16.32 42.05 43.35
C GLN A 607 16.56 41.78 44.85
N GLY A 608 17.80 41.71 45.31
CA GLY A 608 18.16 41.43 46.71
C GLY A 608 17.94 39.98 47.15
N ILE A 609 17.63 39.06 46.21
CA ILE A 609 17.36 37.65 46.49
C ILE A 609 18.68 36.88 46.73
N LYS A 610 19.77 37.32 46.09
CA LYS A 610 21.08 36.66 46.16
C LYS A 610 22.18 37.65 46.56
N LEU A 611 22.82 37.38 47.70
CA LEU A 611 23.85 38.26 48.30
C LEU A 611 25.27 37.66 48.26
N GLY A 612 25.41 36.42 47.79
CA GLY A 612 26.68 35.68 47.77
C GLY A 612 27.49 35.85 46.48
N ARG A 613 28.67 35.22 46.45
CA ARG A 613 29.50 35.11 45.24
C ARG A 613 28.73 34.34 44.16
N SER A 614 29.04 34.63 42.90
CA SER A 614 28.48 33.89 41.76
C SER A 614 28.84 32.40 41.85
N LEU A 615 27.86 31.54 41.64
CA LEU A 615 28.05 30.09 41.60
C LEU A 615 28.94 29.67 40.44
N LEU A 616 28.96 30.44 39.34
CA LEU A 616 29.89 30.23 38.22
C LEU A 616 31.34 30.47 38.64
N ILE A 617 31.60 31.51 39.44
CA ILE A 617 32.95 31.79 39.95
C ILE A 617 33.36 30.70 40.94
N GLU A 618 32.46 30.30 41.84
CA GLU A 618 32.73 29.25 42.82
C GLU A 618 33.02 27.89 42.18
N ASP A 619 32.35 27.55 41.07
CA ASP A 619 32.57 26.31 40.32
C ASP A 619 33.71 26.42 39.28
N GLY A 620 34.46 27.53 39.28
CA GLY A 620 35.69 27.68 38.49
C GLY A 620 35.50 28.05 37.01
N ALA A 621 34.36 28.66 36.64
CA ALA A 621 34.11 29.08 35.26
C ALA A 621 34.93 30.32 34.84
N LEU A 622 35.30 31.18 35.80
CA LEU A 622 35.92 32.49 35.53
C LEU A 622 37.18 32.42 34.64
N PRO A 623 38.16 31.51 34.87
CA PRO A 623 39.34 31.43 34.00
C PRO A 623 38.99 31.14 32.53
N TRP A 624 38.02 30.25 32.30
CA TRP A 624 37.59 29.91 30.95
C TRP A 624 36.87 31.08 30.27
N ILE A 625 36.03 31.80 31.02
CA ILE A 625 35.34 33.00 30.55
C ILE A 625 36.37 34.05 30.14
N VAL A 626 37.34 34.37 31.00
CA VAL A 626 38.38 35.37 30.69
C VAL A 626 39.20 34.96 29.46
N GLN A 627 39.61 33.69 29.38
CA GLN A 627 40.38 33.18 28.24
C GLN A 627 39.63 33.29 26.90
N ASN A 628 38.29 33.21 26.92
CA ASN A 628 37.47 33.25 25.70
C ASN A 628 36.82 34.61 25.43
N ALA A 629 37.14 35.63 26.24
CA ALA A 629 36.56 36.96 26.10
C ALA A 629 36.92 37.61 24.76
N ASN A 630 38.10 37.31 24.21
CA ASN A 630 38.55 37.75 22.89
C ASN A 630 38.63 36.59 21.86
N ASN A 631 37.71 35.63 21.94
CA ASN A 631 37.68 34.48 21.03
C ASN A 631 37.43 34.94 19.58
N GLU A 632 38.08 34.32 18.58
CA GLU A 632 37.90 34.67 17.16
C GLU A 632 36.46 34.41 16.67
N ALA A 633 35.83 33.34 17.17
CA ALA A 633 34.46 32.98 16.83
C ALA A 633 33.46 33.98 17.44
N SER A 634 32.79 34.73 16.56
CA SER A 634 31.86 35.80 16.95
C SER A 634 30.77 35.38 17.95
N LEU A 635 30.23 34.16 17.80
CA LEU A 635 29.18 33.65 18.69
C LEU A 635 29.69 33.36 20.11
N ILE A 636 30.85 32.72 20.24
CA ILE A 636 31.48 32.42 21.54
C ILE A 636 31.84 33.75 22.22
N ARG A 637 32.55 34.61 21.49
CA ARG A 637 32.96 35.94 21.97
C ARG A 637 31.77 36.73 22.53
N ARG A 638 30.69 36.86 21.76
CA ARG A 638 29.48 37.58 22.19
C ARG A 638 28.92 37.08 23.51
N HIS A 639 28.77 35.76 23.67
CA HIS A 639 28.20 35.20 24.89
C HIS A 639 29.13 35.37 26.09
N VAL A 640 30.44 35.20 25.88
CA VAL A 640 31.44 35.37 26.94
C VAL A 640 31.54 36.83 27.39
N GLU A 641 31.52 37.79 26.45
CA GLU A 641 31.51 39.22 26.77
C GLU A 641 30.26 39.60 27.59
N LEU A 642 29.07 39.06 27.24
CA LEU A 642 27.85 39.21 28.03
C LEU A 642 27.98 38.61 29.44
N ALA A 643 28.56 37.41 29.54
CA ALA A 643 28.76 36.75 30.83
C ALA A 643 29.65 37.60 31.76
N LEU A 644 30.75 38.15 31.24
CA LEU A 644 31.63 39.05 32.00
C LEU A 644 30.89 40.28 32.50
N CYS A 645 30.14 40.96 31.63
CA CYS A 645 29.37 42.14 32.00
C CYS A 645 28.33 41.83 33.09
N HIS A 646 27.65 40.68 33.02
CA HIS A 646 26.67 40.30 34.03
C HIS A 646 27.30 39.89 35.36
N LEU A 647 28.41 39.15 35.34
CA LEU A 647 29.14 38.79 36.57
C LEU A 647 29.67 40.04 37.29
N ALA A 648 30.14 41.02 36.53
CA ALA A 648 30.73 42.26 37.04
C ALA A 648 29.70 43.23 37.66
N GLN A 649 28.41 43.09 37.35
CA GLN A 649 27.36 43.91 37.97
C GLN A 649 27.22 43.64 39.47
N HIS A 650 27.69 42.49 39.95
CA HIS A 650 27.63 42.13 41.36
C HIS A 650 28.93 42.52 42.07
N GLU A 651 28.88 43.50 42.96
CA GLU A 651 30.08 44.04 43.62
C GLU A 651 30.90 42.96 44.37
N VAL A 652 30.23 41.99 44.99
CA VAL A 652 30.89 40.86 45.67
C VAL A 652 31.83 40.06 44.75
N ASN A 653 31.57 40.03 43.43
CA ASN A 653 32.42 39.32 42.48
C ASN A 653 33.67 40.13 42.06
N ALA A 654 33.70 41.45 42.30
CA ALA A 654 34.70 42.33 41.70
C ALA A 654 36.15 41.93 42.04
N LYS A 655 36.43 41.53 43.29
CA LYS A 655 37.77 41.09 43.71
C LYS A 655 38.22 39.81 43.00
N ASP A 656 37.32 38.84 42.87
CA ASP A 656 37.60 37.59 42.16
C ASP A 656 37.82 37.87 40.67
N MET A 657 37.01 38.75 40.08
CA MET A 657 37.14 39.15 38.68
C MET A 657 38.45 39.90 38.40
N ILE A 658 38.88 40.80 39.29
CA ILE A 658 40.18 41.48 39.17
C ILE A 658 41.33 40.46 39.25
N SER A 659 41.34 39.62 40.28
CA SER A 659 42.39 38.62 40.47
C SER A 659 42.43 37.56 39.35
N GLY A 660 41.28 37.27 38.74
CA GLY A 660 41.15 36.40 37.57
C GLY A 660 41.49 37.06 36.22
N GLY A 661 41.90 38.32 36.20
CA GLY A 661 42.28 39.04 34.97
C GLY A 661 41.11 39.60 34.16
N ALA A 662 39.88 39.52 34.67
CA ALA A 662 38.68 39.93 33.94
C ALA A 662 38.57 41.47 33.76
N LEU A 663 39.23 42.26 34.60
CA LEU A 663 39.22 43.73 34.50
C LEU A 663 39.74 44.22 33.14
N TRP A 664 40.81 43.63 32.63
CA TRP A 664 41.37 43.99 31.32
C TRP A 664 40.43 43.67 30.17
N GLU A 665 39.75 42.52 30.24
CA GLU A 665 38.76 42.15 29.24
C GLU A 665 37.51 43.03 29.31
N LEU A 666 37.02 43.37 30.52
CA LEU A 666 35.92 44.32 30.69
C LEU A 666 36.26 45.70 30.11
N TYR A 667 37.50 46.16 30.32
CA TYR A 667 37.99 47.41 29.75
C TYR A 667 38.08 47.35 28.22
N ARG A 668 38.61 46.26 27.66
CA ARG A 668 38.62 46.02 26.21
C ARG A 668 37.20 46.05 25.64
N ILE A 669 36.25 45.37 26.29
CA ILE A 669 34.85 45.32 25.86
C ILE A 669 34.21 46.72 25.87
N SER A 670 34.50 47.54 26.89
CA SER A 670 33.94 48.91 27.00
C SER A 670 34.41 49.86 25.88
N ARG A 671 35.52 49.52 25.20
CA ARG A 671 36.11 50.32 24.11
C ARG A 671 35.91 49.72 22.73
N ASP A 672 36.21 48.43 22.59
CA ASP A 672 36.44 47.78 21.30
C ASP A 672 35.34 46.78 20.92
N CYS A 673 34.38 46.52 21.81
CA CYS A 673 33.25 45.64 21.47
C CYS A 673 32.45 46.24 20.31
N THR A 674 32.14 45.40 19.32
CA THR A 674 31.40 45.80 18.11
C THR A 674 29.90 45.97 18.35
N ARG A 675 29.40 45.55 19.51
CA ARG A 675 27.99 45.63 19.87
C ARG A 675 27.75 46.68 20.94
N ASP A 676 26.97 47.70 20.60
CA ASP A 676 26.74 48.86 21.47
C ASP A 676 26.02 48.51 22.78
N ASP A 677 25.15 47.48 22.78
CA ASP A 677 24.45 47.01 23.99
C ASP A 677 25.44 46.45 25.03
N ILE A 678 26.35 45.58 24.60
CA ILE A 678 27.37 44.98 25.47
C ILE A 678 28.39 46.03 25.90
N LYS A 679 28.83 46.87 24.96
CA LYS A 679 29.79 47.94 25.20
C LYS A 679 29.28 48.93 26.25
N SER A 680 28.02 49.34 26.14
CA SER A 680 27.38 50.23 27.10
C SER A 680 27.24 49.58 28.47
N LEU A 681 26.88 48.29 28.51
CA LEU A 681 26.79 47.53 29.75
C LEU A 681 28.14 47.43 30.47
N ALA A 682 29.23 47.18 29.73
CA ALA A 682 30.58 47.14 30.29
C ALA A 682 30.98 48.49 30.89
N ARG A 683 30.74 49.60 30.17
CA ARG A 683 31.01 50.97 30.66
C ARG A 683 30.24 51.27 31.94
N GLN A 684 28.93 50.99 31.93
CA GLN A 684 28.08 51.22 33.08
C GLN A 684 28.57 50.43 34.30
N THR A 685 28.94 49.17 34.09
CA THR A 685 29.39 48.28 35.17
C THR A 685 30.72 48.73 35.77
N LEU A 686 31.69 49.13 34.93
CA LEU A 686 32.96 49.68 35.39
C LEU A 686 32.77 51.00 36.15
N ALA A 687 31.83 51.84 35.71
CA ALA A 687 31.51 53.10 36.37
C ALA A 687 30.72 52.94 37.68
N SER A 688 29.92 51.87 37.82
CA SER A 688 29.08 51.67 39.01
C SER A 688 29.77 50.93 40.16
N SER A 689 30.86 50.19 39.88
CA SER A 689 31.56 49.39 40.90
C SER A 689 32.70 50.16 41.56
N PRO A 690 32.64 50.44 42.88
CA PRO A 690 33.72 51.07 43.62
C PRO A 690 35.04 50.28 43.55
N THR A 691 34.96 48.95 43.60
CA THR A 691 36.15 48.09 43.56
C THR A 691 36.84 48.16 42.21
N PHE A 692 36.11 48.08 41.09
CA PHE A 692 36.72 48.24 39.76
C PHE A 692 37.29 49.65 39.56
N LEU A 693 36.60 50.71 39.97
CA LEU A 693 37.10 52.09 39.88
C LEU A 693 38.38 52.31 40.70
N SER A 694 38.46 51.72 41.89
CA SER A 694 39.67 51.79 42.73
C SER A 694 40.86 51.13 42.04
N GLU A 695 40.64 49.96 41.45
CA GLU A 695 41.70 49.21 40.77
C GLU A 695 42.13 49.86 39.45
N MET A 696 41.18 50.40 38.68
CA MET A 696 41.48 51.15 37.46
C MET A 696 42.30 52.41 37.75
N ARG A 697 41.99 53.14 38.82
CA ARG A 697 42.81 54.28 39.28
C ARG A 697 44.21 53.85 39.68
N ARG A 698 44.35 52.72 40.38
CA ARG A 698 45.65 52.13 40.71
C ARG A 698 46.47 51.79 39.46
N LEU A 699 45.81 51.33 38.39
CA LEU A 699 46.42 50.94 37.13
C LEU A 699 46.52 52.08 36.09
N HIS A 700 46.09 53.30 36.42
CA HIS A 700 46.07 54.46 35.52
C HIS A 700 45.28 54.22 34.22
N ILE A 701 44.11 53.58 34.34
CA ILE A 701 43.20 53.29 33.22
C ILE A 701 42.04 54.30 33.23
N ASP A 702 41.94 55.13 32.19
CA ASP A 702 40.83 56.06 32.00
C ASP A 702 39.62 55.36 31.35
N VAL A 703 38.42 55.58 31.91
CA VAL A 703 37.13 54.98 31.51
C VAL A 703 36.61 55.56 30.20
#